data_AF-A0A8S3AZW3-F1
#
_entry.id   AF-A0A8S3AZW3-F1
#
_cell.length_a   1.000
_cell.length_b   1.000
_cell.length_c   1.000
_cell.angle_alpha   90.00
_cell.angle_beta   90.00
_cell.angle_gamma   90.00
#
_symmetry.space_group_name_H-M   'P 1'
#
loop_
_entity.id
_entity.type
_entity.pdbx_description
1 polymer ?
#
loop_
_entity_poly.entity_id
_entity_poly.type
_entity_poly.pdbx_seq_one_letter_code
_entity_poly.pdbx_strand_id
1 'polypeptide(L)'
;MEHDLDPLKEKLDGDVTEFFTLLFEYKKSSTDFKHICQGYLNLSDLFQIQPNDHESTLRDMLRIDENTNGATLSTVYRNFQKHFYKRNSTNISKLVSYFGKSFELIQFLDSVSASDIDNLREAVNDSDDTLMNTKATLDLVILKTFLVNIHSEIEKNKKGSLPNITLNQLIDCFESATKSDQNKSIFECFDTCCLLLSSIKQIHSSLTQRSLTKTKQISSIMQNTSFKFLHVGQQRNTKMIGCNYHYDVTISLNEHSDLRDRARLVEYFNTIQTQNNTNQSISVIHSFVSFVDTIENTIKQLTQLNMTGYPSMETSLELNKTFTCINMDFDELISFETKLGKLLADWEDQLCKLYKEHIELTYFKYQQVWSIEQHLLNRTRVSDNAYHLLKYIGIQPELIPNDIILDVKEDPINRIKNIGKILSALMCTQRVINEHEYQGNNRVLVVKTSEEGVMRAILSLFKIGGVKAQINQMFSCTEKTTWMELKAFAYRCCYSKKFHLLIRPELLPISIQDKFIELLLQIIKLDSDRRFQFGVITTTDEKNQSLINSLRTVELLHPIYDYQMLNKHDLKKETEKFIGKNCFLVTSGMAGLGKSTLIRDRIDKSGKQYLKFPISGHIDLETLTGRLHHYTNQSLSASNLAIHIDIGIILDISQLHEFLYCILLFRSFCYGLVAINLPVD
;
A
#
# COMPACT_ATOMS: atom_id res chain seq x y z
N MET A 1 70.90 0.13 11.38
CA MET A 1 70.58 -0.24 12.78
C MET A 1 70.53 -1.74 13.00
N GLU A 2 69.65 -2.53 12.35
CA GLU A 2 69.68 -4.01 12.50
C GLU A 2 70.98 -4.62 11.91
N HIS A 3 71.46 -4.05 10.80
CA HIS A 3 72.75 -4.37 10.17
C HIS A 3 74.00 -4.02 11.00
N ASP A 4 73.88 -3.23 12.07
CA ASP A 4 75.01 -2.78 12.89
C ASP A 4 75.12 -3.54 14.22
N LEU A 5 74.15 -4.41 14.55
CA LEU A 5 74.11 -5.12 15.83
C LEU A 5 74.92 -6.41 15.83
N ASP A 6 74.82 -7.19 14.76
CA ASP A 6 75.49 -8.49 14.67
C ASP A 6 77.03 -8.40 14.69
N PRO A 7 77.67 -7.39 14.05
CA PRO A 7 79.10 -7.15 14.20
C PRO A 7 79.51 -6.70 15.62
N LEU A 8 78.59 -6.08 16.37
CA LEU A 8 78.80 -5.62 17.75
C LEU A 8 78.74 -6.79 18.75
N LYS A 9 77.86 -7.77 18.51
CA LYS A 9 77.70 -8.98 19.35
C LYS A 9 78.96 -9.85 19.39
N GLU A 10 79.76 -9.86 18.32
CA GLU A 10 81.01 -10.65 18.25
C GLU A 10 82.18 -10.02 19.03
N LYS A 11 82.07 -8.75 19.43
CA LYS A 11 83.17 -7.98 20.05
C LYS A 11 82.91 -7.53 21.49
N LEU A 12 81.74 -7.83 22.04
CA LEU A 12 81.32 -7.40 23.37
C LEU A 12 81.17 -8.60 24.31
N ASP A 13 81.42 -8.38 25.60
CA ASP A 13 81.23 -9.40 26.63
C ASP A 13 79.76 -9.84 26.73
N GLY A 14 79.50 -11.04 27.23
CA GLY A 14 78.17 -11.67 27.21
C GLY A 14 77.09 -10.80 27.87
N ASP A 15 77.41 -10.20 29.02
CA ASP A 15 76.50 -9.35 29.79
C ASP A 15 76.20 -8.01 29.10
N VAL A 16 77.19 -7.44 28.41
CA VAL A 16 77.05 -6.18 27.66
C VAL A 16 76.21 -6.41 26.40
N THR A 17 76.41 -7.56 25.75
CA THR A 17 75.64 -7.97 24.59
C THR A 17 74.17 -8.22 24.94
N GLU A 18 73.88 -8.87 26.07
CA GLU A 18 72.51 -9.06 26.57
C GLU A 18 71.84 -7.72 26.87
N PHE A 19 72.56 -6.79 27.52
CA PHE A 19 72.06 -5.46 27.85
C PHE A 19 71.67 -4.66 26.61
N PHE A 20 72.53 -4.59 25.59
CA PHE A 20 72.18 -3.92 24.34
C PHE A 20 71.04 -4.61 23.61
N THR A 21 71.01 -5.95 23.56
CA THR A 21 69.92 -6.70 22.91
C THR A 21 68.56 -6.35 23.53
N LEU A 22 68.47 -6.28 24.86
CA LEU A 22 67.24 -5.87 25.57
C LEU A 22 66.81 -4.43 25.22
N LEU A 23 67.77 -3.50 25.13
CA LEU A 23 67.49 -2.11 24.77
C LEU A 23 67.00 -1.97 23.32
N PHE A 24 67.59 -2.73 22.39
CA PHE A 24 67.19 -2.73 20.99
C PHE A 24 65.83 -3.39 20.77
N GLU A 25 65.57 -4.52 21.42
CA GLU A 25 64.25 -5.16 21.42
C GLU A 25 63.18 -4.22 21.95
N TYR A 26 63.43 -3.56 23.09
CA TYR A 26 62.52 -2.56 23.62
C TYR A 26 62.25 -1.44 22.60
N LYS A 27 63.31 -0.85 22.03
CA LYS A 27 63.16 0.29 21.11
C LYS A 27 62.39 -0.08 19.83
N LYS A 28 62.60 -1.30 19.30
CA LYS A 28 61.92 -1.81 18.10
C LYS A 28 60.41 -1.93 18.27
N SER A 29 59.94 -2.28 19.47
CA SER A 29 58.52 -2.56 19.75
C SER A 29 57.99 -1.72 20.92
N SER A 30 58.60 -0.57 21.19
CA SER A 30 58.30 0.26 22.36
C SER A 30 56.84 0.71 22.42
N THR A 31 56.26 1.03 21.26
CA THR A 31 54.83 1.37 21.13
C THR A 31 53.93 0.19 21.48
N ASP A 32 54.22 -1.00 20.95
CA ASP A 32 53.44 -2.21 21.22
C ASP A 32 53.52 -2.61 22.71
N PHE A 33 54.70 -2.49 23.33
CA PHE A 33 54.86 -2.75 24.75
C PHE A 33 54.08 -1.77 25.62
N LYS A 34 54.05 -0.49 25.24
CA LYS A 34 53.21 0.51 25.91
C LYS A 34 51.72 0.18 25.75
N HIS A 35 51.27 -0.24 24.56
CA HIS A 35 49.89 -0.67 24.35
C HIS A 35 49.54 -1.93 25.15
N ILE A 36 50.44 -2.90 25.26
CA ILE A 36 50.23 -4.09 26.09
C ILE A 36 50.11 -3.70 27.57
N CYS A 37 50.98 -2.81 28.06
CA CYS A 37 50.91 -2.33 29.45
C CYS A 37 49.59 -1.61 29.73
N GLN A 38 49.19 -0.69 28.83
CA GLN A 38 47.91 0.01 28.95
C GLN A 38 46.73 -0.95 28.85
N GLY A 39 46.81 -1.97 28.00
CA GLY A 39 45.79 -3.01 27.87
C GLY A 39 45.56 -3.80 29.14
N TYR A 40 46.62 -4.19 29.85
CA TYR A 40 46.48 -4.87 31.14
C TYR A 40 45.84 -3.99 32.22
N LEU A 41 46.16 -2.69 32.25
CA LEU A 41 45.51 -1.75 33.16
C LEU A 41 44.02 -1.57 32.81
N ASN A 42 43.71 -1.35 31.53
CA ASN A 42 42.33 -1.23 31.04
C ASN A 42 41.49 -2.48 31.33
N LEU A 43 42.06 -3.68 31.16
CA LEU A 43 41.39 -4.94 31.51
C LEU A 43 41.14 -5.07 33.01
N SER A 44 42.11 -4.62 33.83
CA SER A 44 41.98 -4.64 35.29
C SER A 44 40.86 -3.71 35.75
N ASP A 45 40.75 -2.53 35.15
CA ASP A 45 39.69 -1.57 35.43
C ASP A 45 38.31 -2.07 34.94
N LEU A 46 38.23 -2.56 33.70
CA LEU A 46 36.97 -2.97 33.06
C LEU A 46 36.34 -4.20 33.74
N PHE A 47 37.16 -5.12 34.24
CA PHE A 47 36.69 -6.34 34.91
C PHE A 47 36.84 -6.31 36.45
N GLN A 48 37.24 -5.17 37.02
CA GLN A 48 37.44 -4.99 38.47
C GLN A 48 38.36 -6.06 39.10
N ILE A 49 39.48 -6.34 38.43
CA ILE A 49 40.48 -7.31 38.88
C ILE A 49 41.21 -6.72 40.10
N GLN A 50 41.46 -7.55 41.11
CA GLN A 50 42.30 -7.16 42.25
C GLN A 50 43.70 -6.75 41.76
N PRO A 51 44.30 -5.67 42.31
CA PRO A 51 45.63 -5.20 41.89
C PRO A 51 46.65 -6.34 42.02
N ASN A 52 47.32 -6.64 40.91
CA ASN A 52 48.34 -7.69 40.85
C ASN A 52 49.64 -7.18 41.50
N ASP A 53 50.43 -8.07 42.13
CA ASP A 53 51.73 -7.76 42.76
C ASP A 53 52.77 -7.13 41.80
N HIS A 54 52.45 -7.09 40.49
CA HIS A 54 53.30 -6.56 39.43
C HIS A 54 52.67 -5.37 38.66
N GLU A 55 51.59 -4.77 39.16
CA GLU A 55 50.98 -3.56 38.55
C GLU A 55 51.97 -2.39 38.50
N SER A 56 52.83 -2.26 39.51
CA SER A 56 53.93 -1.29 39.55
C SER A 56 54.86 -1.44 38.33
N THR A 57 55.13 -2.67 37.88
CA THR A 57 55.96 -2.94 36.69
C THR A 57 55.32 -2.42 35.41
N LEU A 58 53.99 -2.52 35.28
CA LEU A 58 53.26 -1.96 34.13
C LEU A 58 53.31 -0.43 34.11
N ARG A 59 53.09 0.19 35.28
CA ARG A 59 53.15 1.66 35.44
C ARG A 59 54.57 2.20 35.20
N ASP A 60 55.58 1.51 35.69
CA ASP A 60 56.98 1.87 35.47
C ASP A 60 57.37 1.73 33.98
N MET A 61 56.83 0.73 33.29
CA MET A 61 57.04 0.55 31.85
C MET A 61 56.43 1.69 31.01
N LEU A 62 55.26 2.19 31.41
CA LEU A 62 54.60 3.32 30.77
C LEU A 62 55.31 4.66 31.01
N ARG A 63 56.02 4.78 32.14
CA ARG A 63 56.80 5.98 32.52
C ARG A 63 58.15 6.10 31.80
N ILE A 64 58.57 5.06 31.07
CA ILE A 64 59.79 5.12 30.26
C ILE A 64 59.63 6.16 29.15
N ASP A 65 60.52 7.14 29.20
CA ASP A 65 60.67 8.24 28.24
C ASP A 65 62.10 8.31 27.67
N GLU A 66 62.37 9.33 26.85
CA GLU A 66 63.67 9.55 26.22
C GLU A 66 64.81 9.87 27.21
N ASN A 67 64.49 10.22 28.46
CA ASN A 67 65.44 10.59 29.51
C ASN A 67 65.76 9.44 30.46
N THR A 68 65.10 8.29 30.28
CA THR A 68 65.24 7.13 31.16
C THR A 68 66.58 6.45 30.93
N ASN A 69 67.41 6.31 31.97
CA ASN A 69 68.72 5.68 31.83
C ASN A 69 68.62 4.19 31.42
N GLY A 70 69.62 3.69 30.69
CA GLY A 70 69.60 2.33 30.13
C GLY A 70 69.55 1.21 31.18
N ALA A 71 70.13 1.41 32.37
CA ALA A 71 70.14 0.42 33.44
C ALA A 71 68.75 0.23 34.06
N THR A 72 68.05 1.33 34.31
CA THR A 72 66.65 1.35 34.76
C THR A 72 65.74 0.77 33.69
N LEU A 73 65.92 1.16 32.43
CA LEU A 73 65.16 0.61 31.31
C LEU A 73 65.30 -0.92 31.19
N SER A 74 66.53 -1.43 31.22
CA SER A 74 66.82 -2.86 31.15
C SER A 74 66.16 -3.63 32.30
N THR A 75 66.19 -3.06 33.52
CA THR A 75 65.57 -3.67 34.71
C THR A 75 64.05 -3.74 34.59
N VAL A 76 63.41 -2.62 34.24
CA VAL A 76 61.95 -2.55 34.09
C VAL A 76 61.47 -3.44 32.93
N TYR A 77 62.16 -3.42 31.80
CA TYR A 77 61.84 -4.26 30.64
C TYR A 77 62.04 -5.75 30.93
N ARG A 78 63.08 -6.15 31.66
CA ARG A 78 63.30 -7.56 32.06
C ARG A 78 62.18 -8.07 32.96
N ASN A 79 61.70 -7.22 33.89
CA ASN A 79 60.55 -7.55 34.74
C ASN A 79 59.26 -7.64 33.93
N PHE A 80 59.02 -6.71 33.01
CA PHE A 80 57.88 -6.76 32.09
C PHE A 80 57.90 -8.03 31.22
N GLN A 81 59.07 -8.39 30.67
CA GLN A 81 59.25 -9.61 29.89
C GLN A 81 58.93 -10.85 30.71
N LYS A 82 59.46 -10.95 31.93
CA LYS A 82 59.29 -12.11 32.81
C LYS A 82 57.84 -12.31 33.23
N HIS A 83 57.15 -11.24 33.59
CA HIS A 83 55.83 -11.32 34.23
C HIS A 83 54.66 -11.24 33.25
N PHE A 84 54.83 -10.60 32.08
CA PHE A 84 53.72 -10.32 31.16
C PHE A 84 54.00 -10.75 29.72
N TYR A 85 55.14 -10.40 29.12
CA TYR A 85 55.34 -10.58 27.67
C TYR A 85 55.76 -12.00 27.26
N LYS A 86 56.74 -12.62 27.93
CA LYS A 86 57.22 -13.98 27.61
C LYS A 86 56.33 -15.09 28.19
N ARG A 87 55.44 -14.74 29.13
CA ARG A 87 54.53 -15.69 29.80
C ARG A 87 53.30 -16.03 28.96
N ASN A 88 52.88 -15.12 28.08
CA ASN A 88 51.63 -15.23 27.34
C ASN A 88 51.88 -15.55 25.86
N SER A 89 50.90 -16.19 25.22
CA SER A 89 50.96 -16.45 23.78
C SER A 89 50.94 -15.15 22.96
N THR A 90 51.49 -15.19 21.74
CA THR A 90 51.55 -14.03 20.84
C THR A 90 50.17 -13.46 20.52
N ASN A 91 49.14 -14.31 20.44
CA ASN A 91 47.76 -13.89 20.22
C ASN A 91 47.18 -13.15 21.43
N ILE A 92 47.49 -13.58 22.66
CA ILE A 92 47.07 -12.88 23.87
C ILE A 92 47.77 -11.54 23.98
N SER A 93 49.08 -11.48 23.75
CA SER A 93 49.82 -10.21 23.73
C SER A 93 49.27 -9.24 22.68
N LYS A 94 48.88 -9.73 21.50
CA LYS A 94 48.19 -8.91 20.49
C LYS A 94 46.81 -8.45 20.97
N LEU A 95 45.98 -9.34 21.51
CA LEU A 95 44.66 -8.99 22.01
C LEU A 95 44.74 -7.94 23.13
N VAL A 96 45.61 -8.14 24.11
CA VAL A 96 45.84 -7.16 25.18
C VAL A 96 46.33 -5.83 24.60
N SER A 97 47.19 -5.84 23.58
CA SER A 97 47.56 -4.63 22.86
C SER A 97 46.34 -3.91 22.26
N TYR A 98 45.38 -4.62 21.64
CA TYR A 98 44.10 -4.05 21.18
C TYR A 98 43.26 -3.46 22.32
N PHE A 99 43.20 -4.10 23.50
CA PHE A 99 42.56 -3.50 24.68
C PHE A 99 43.26 -2.21 25.16
N GLY A 100 44.54 -2.04 24.85
CA GLY A 100 45.28 -0.80 25.08
C GLY A 100 45.05 0.27 24.01
N LYS A 101 45.16 -0.07 22.72
CA LYS A 101 45.07 0.88 21.58
C LYS A 101 43.64 1.23 21.17
N SER A 102 42.67 0.35 21.44
CA SER A 102 41.28 0.44 20.97
C SER A 102 40.26 0.56 22.10
N PHE A 103 40.67 1.08 23.26
CA PHE A 103 39.84 1.12 24.46
C PHE A 103 38.50 1.86 24.26
N GLU A 104 38.50 2.94 23.47
CA GLU A 104 37.28 3.70 23.17
C GLU A 104 36.25 2.88 22.38
N LEU A 105 36.69 2.01 21.47
CA LEU A 105 35.82 1.09 20.74
C LEU A 105 35.23 0.04 21.68
N ILE A 106 36.03 -0.47 22.63
CA ILE A 106 35.60 -1.48 23.61
C ILE A 106 34.55 -0.88 24.55
N GLN A 107 34.79 0.32 25.08
CA GLN A 107 33.80 1.04 25.89
C GLN A 107 32.50 1.30 25.12
N PHE A 108 32.60 1.69 23.84
CA PHE A 108 31.44 1.85 22.98
C PHE A 108 30.68 0.52 22.82
N LEU A 109 31.39 -0.56 22.48
CA LEU A 109 30.80 -1.88 22.33
C LEU A 109 30.11 -2.35 23.61
N ASP A 110 30.67 -2.10 24.80
CA ASP A 110 30.03 -2.44 26.08
C ASP A 110 28.78 -1.58 26.35
N SER A 111 28.77 -0.32 25.91
CA SER A 111 27.62 0.59 26.07
C SER A 111 26.44 0.30 25.13
N VAL A 112 26.70 -0.35 24.00
CA VAL A 112 25.70 -0.60 22.94
C VAL A 112 24.92 -1.87 23.24
N SER A 113 23.59 -1.80 23.16
CA SER A 113 22.71 -2.94 23.40
C SER A 113 22.65 -3.90 22.19
N ALA A 114 22.06 -5.09 22.35
CA ALA A 114 21.86 -6.00 21.23
C ALA A 114 20.93 -5.42 20.15
N SER A 115 19.88 -4.69 20.56
CA SER A 115 18.95 -4.04 19.64
C SER A 115 19.60 -2.89 18.85
N ASP A 116 20.55 -2.17 19.46
CA ASP A 116 21.30 -1.13 18.78
C ASP A 116 22.17 -1.67 17.63
N ILE A 117 22.74 -2.88 17.78
CA ILE A 117 23.52 -3.54 16.73
C ILE A 117 22.63 -3.94 15.54
N ASP A 118 21.41 -4.39 15.80
CA ASP A 118 20.47 -4.76 14.73
C ASP A 118 19.91 -3.51 14.03
N ASN A 119 19.65 -2.42 14.76
CA ASN A 119 19.31 -1.12 14.15
C ASN A 119 20.43 -0.60 13.24
N LEU A 120 21.69 -0.77 13.65
CA LEU A 120 22.86 -0.43 12.82
C LEU A 120 22.95 -1.31 11.56
N ARG A 121 22.53 -2.58 11.63
CA ARG A 121 22.45 -3.48 10.46
C ARG A 121 21.38 -3.06 9.48
N GLU A 122 20.19 -2.70 9.95
CA GLU A 122 19.09 -2.26 9.09
C GLU A 122 19.41 -0.93 8.41
N ALA A 123 19.98 0.03 9.15
CA ALA A 123 20.37 1.33 8.60
C ALA A 123 21.39 1.24 7.46
N VAL A 124 22.22 0.19 7.43
CA VAL A 124 23.21 -0.04 6.37
C VAL A 124 22.56 -0.58 5.09
N ASN A 125 21.37 -1.18 5.17
CA ASN A 125 20.60 -1.58 4.00
C ASN A 125 19.89 -0.40 3.33
N ASP A 126 19.54 0.64 4.10
CA ASP A 126 18.82 1.83 3.63
C ASP A 126 19.75 2.98 3.19
N SER A 127 21.02 2.93 3.56
CA SER A 127 21.99 3.99 3.29
C SER A 127 22.73 3.73 1.98
N ASP A 128 22.16 4.14 0.86
CA ASP A 128 22.77 3.96 -0.47
C ASP A 128 24.10 4.72 -0.68
N ASP A 129 24.48 5.65 0.19
CA ASP A 129 25.73 6.40 0.00
C ASP A 129 26.38 6.91 1.32
N THR A 130 27.63 6.44 1.56
CA THR A 130 28.80 7.22 2.06
C THR A 130 29.32 7.22 3.51
N LEU A 131 28.82 6.48 4.53
CA LEU A 131 29.46 6.53 5.87
C LEU A 131 29.79 5.20 6.57
N MET A 132 29.06 4.12 6.31
CA MET A 132 29.41 2.77 6.78
C MET A 132 29.28 1.78 5.63
N ASN A 133 30.32 0.98 5.41
CA ASN A 133 30.23 -0.16 4.50
C ASN A 133 29.67 -1.38 5.24
N THR A 134 29.02 -2.29 4.51
CA THR A 134 28.47 -3.55 5.04
C THR A 134 29.52 -4.35 5.82
N LYS A 135 30.78 -4.25 5.42
CA LYS A 135 31.92 -4.88 6.10
C LYS A 135 32.09 -4.39 7.54
N ALA A 136 32.07 -3.08 7.79
CA ALA A 136 32.26 -2.52 9.11
C ALA A 136 31.15 -2.90 10.08
N THR A 137 29.92 -3.04 9.60
CA THR A 137 28.78 -3.48 10.42
C THR A 137 28.89 -4.96 10.77
N LEU A 138 29.31 -5.80 9.83
CA LEU A 138 29.59 -7.21 10.09
C LEU A 138 30.76 -7.37 11.07
N ASP A 139 31.84 -6.61 10.88
CA ASP A 139 32.99 -6.59 11.78
C ASP A 139 32.59 -6.15 13.20
N LEU A 140 31.72 -5.14 13.33
CA LEU A 140 31.20 -4.66 14.63
C LEU A 140 30.38 -5.73 15.36
N VAL A 141 29.55 -6.48 14.64
CA VAL A 141 28.77 -7.61 15.18
C VAL A 141 29.71 -8.69 15.70
N ILE A 142 30.73 -9.05 14.92
CA ILE A 142 31.70 -10.08 15.29
C ILE A 142 32.41 -9.66 16.58
N LEU A 143 32.85 -8.40 16.69
CA LEU A 143 33.46 -7.86 17.92
C LEU A 143 32.50 -7.85 19.12
N LYS A 144 31.25 -7.42 18.94
CA LYS A 144 30.25 -7.43 20.02
C LYS A 144 29.98 -8.84 20.51
N THR A 145 29.82 -9.79 19.59
CA THR A 145 29.59 -11.21 19.90
C THR A 145 30.78 -11.79 20.66
N PHE A 146 31.99 -11.47 20.23
CA PHE A 146 33.22 -11.85 20.91
C PHE A 146 33.28 -11.32 22.35
N LEU A 147 32.99 -10.03 22.58
CA LEU A 147 32.95 -9.45 23.93
C LEU A 147 31.86 -10.07 24.81
N VAL A 148 30.65 -10.31 24.26
CA VAL A 148 29.56 -11.00 24.98
C VAL A 148 29.97 -12.41 25.39
N ASN A 149 30.67 -13.14 24.52
CA ASN A 149 31.18 -14.48 24.84
C ASN A 149 32.22 -14.43 25.97
N ILE A 150 33.12 -13.45 25.96
CA ILE A 150 34.11 -13.26 27.04
C ILE A 150 33.40 -12.94 28.36
N HIS A 151 32.45 -12.00 28.36
CA HIS A 151 31.65 -11.66 29.55
C HIS A 151 30.91 -12.89 30.09
N SER A 152 30.33 -13.72 29.22
CA SER A 152 29.65 -14.96 29.60
C SER A 152 30.59 -15.99 30.24
N GLU A 153 31.79 -16.20 29.69
CA GLU A 153 32.80 -17.09 30.27
C GLU A 153 33.31 -16.58 31.63
N ILE A 154 33.49 -15.26 31.78
CA ILE A 154 33.85 -14.64 33.05
C ILE A 154 32.76 -14.84 34.10
N GLU A 155 31.49 -14.65 33.75
CA GLU A 155 30.36 -14.87 34.67
C GLU A 155 30.16 -16.33 35.06
N LYS A 156 30.46 -17.28 34.16
CA LYS A 156 30.50 -18.73 34.50
C LYS A 156 31.58 -19.01 35.54
N ASN A 157 32.75 -18.40 35.41
CA ASN A 157 33.87 -18.58 36.34
C ASN A 157 33.63 -17.92 37.71
N LYS A 158 32.90 -16.80 37.78
CA LYS A 158 32.50 -16.16 39.05
C LYS A 158 31.52 -17.00 39.89
N LYS A 159 30.72 -17.89 39.26
CA LYS A 159 29.79 -18.78 39.98
C LYS A 159 30.49 -19.94 40.70
N GLY A 160 31.79 -20.17 40.46
CA GLY A 160 32.61 -21.15 41.16
C GLY A 160 33.52 -20.52 42.23
N SER A 161 33.21 -20.74 43.51
CA SER A 161 34.05 -20.61 44.72
C SER A 161 34.95 -19.38 44.98
N LEU A 162 35.09 -18.38 44.10
CA LEU A 162 35.74 -17.09 44.41
C LEU A 162 35.01 -15.91 43.75
N PRO A 163 34.70 -14.83 44.49
CA PRO A 163 33.95 -13.68 43.96
C PRO A 163 34.77 -12.76 43.03
N ASN A 164 36.11 -12.89 43.00
CA ASN A 164 37.01 -12.04 42.21
C ASN A 164 37.83 -12.86 41.23
N ILE A 165 37.81 -12.49 39.94
CA ILE A 165 38.63 -13.12 38.90
C ILE A 165 40.07 -12.62 38.98
N THR A 166 41.04 -13.51 38.80
CA THR A 166 42.46 -13.15 38.71
C THR A 166 42.86 -12.88 37.26
N LEU A 167 43.96 -12.14 37.05
CA LEU A 167 44.48 -11.85 35.71
C LEU A 167 44.76 -13.13 34.89
N ASN A 168 45.24 -14.21 35.53
CA ASN A 168 45.52 -15.47 34.83
C ASN A 168 44.23 -16.15 34.37
N GLN A 169 43.19 -16.16 35.21
CA GLN A 169 41.88 -16.71 34.83
C GLN A 169 41.21 -15.89 33.72
N LEU A 170 41.41 -14.57 33.70
CA LEU A 170 40.94 -13.71 32.62
C LEU A 170 41.67 -14.03 31.31
N ILE A 171 42.99 -14.23 31.36
CA ILE A 171 43.79 -14.65 30.20
C ILE A 171 43.31 -16.02 29.68
N ASP A 172 43.00 -16.97 30.57
CA ASP A 172 42.44 -18.27 30.17
C ASP A 172 41.09 -18.14 29.45
N CYS A 173 40.23 -17.21 29.87
CA CYS A 173 38.97 -16.89 29.18
C CYS A 173 39.21 -16.31 27.77
N PHE A 174 40.22 -15.45 27.63
CA PHE A 174 40.61 -14.94 26.32
C PHE A 174 41.23 -16.02 25.44
N GLU A 175 42.00 -16.95 26.00
CA GLU A 175 42.57 -18.07 25.26
C GLU A 175 41.51 -19.07 24.80
N SER A 176 40.46 -19.32 25.60
CA SER A 176 39.34 -20.17 25.18
C SER A 176 38.50 -19.49 24.10
N ALA A 177 38.21 -18.19 24.25
CA ALA A 177 37.45 -17.41 23.28
C ALA A 177 38.19 -17.26 21.93
N THR A 178 39.52 -17.13 21.93
CA THR A 178 40.31 -16.97 20.69
C THR A 178 40.55 -18.29 19.93
N LYS A 179 40.31 -19.46 20.56
CA LYS A 179 40.49 -20.79 19.92
C LYS A 179 39.29 -21.24 19.07
N SER A 180 38.14 -20.59 19.14
CA SER A 180 36.98 -20.95 18.30
C SER A 180 37.20 -20.53 16.83
N ASP A 181 36.89 -21.41 15.87
CA ASP A 181 37.08 -21.18 14.42
C ASP A 181 36.41 -19.90 13.87
N GLN A 182 35.43 -19.35 14.59
CA GLN A 182 34.72 -18.12 14.25
C GLN A 182 35.54 -16.82 14.47
N ASN A 183 36.69 -16.88 15.15
CA ASN A 183 37.45 -15.70 15.60
C ASN A 183 38.80 -15.50 14.87
N LYS A 184 39.06 -16.21 13.77
CA LYS A 184 40.34 -16.13 13.03
C LYS A 184 40.66 -14.73 12.47
N SER A 185 39.66 -13.87 12.28
CA SER A 185 39.79 -12.50 11.76
C SER A 185 39.51 -11.40 12.80
N ILE A 186 39.45 -11.72 14.10
CA ILE A 186 39.02 -10.76 15.15
C ILE A 186 39.87 -9.47 15.17
N PHE A 187 41.17 -9.59 14.90
CA PHE A 187 42.11 -8.45 14.88
C PHE A 187 41.84 -7.51 13.68
N GLU A 188 41.49 -8.06 12.52
CA GLU A 188 41.09 -7.27 11.36
C GLU A 188 39.78 -6.52 11.62
N CYS A 189 38.83 -7.15 12.32
CA CYS A 189 37.59 -6.51 12.73
C CYS A 189 37.85 -5.33 13.68
N PHE A 190 38.78 -5.47 14.64
CA PHE A 190 39.21 -4.36 15.50
C PHE A 190 39.79 -3.20 14.69
N ASP A 191 40.65 -3.46 13.71
CA ASP A 191 41.23 -2.39 12.88
C ASP A 191 40.17 -1.70 12.02
N THR A 192 39.26 -2.44 11.37
CA THR A 192 38.13 -1.84 10.62
C THR A 192 37.25 -0.96 11.50
N CYS A 193 36.84 -1.47 12.68
CA CYS A 193 35.92 -0.76 13.56
C CYS A 193 36.57 0.44 14.25
N CYS A 194 37.88 0.39 14.54
CA CYS A 194 38.60 1.54 15.09
C CYS A 194 38.69 2.68 14.09
N LEU A 195 38.97 2.38 12.82
CA LEU A 195 39.06 3.40 11.76
C LEU A 195 37.71 4.10 11.51
N LEU A 196 36.60 3.41 11.75
CA LEU A 196 35.24 3.90 11.47
C LEU A 196 34.42 4.22 12.72
N LEU A 197 35.04 4.25 13.91
CA LEU A 197 34.34 4.41 15.19
C LEU A 197 33.51 5.70 15.25
N SER A 198 34.04 6.81 14.73
CA SER A 198 33.33 8.10 14.71
C SER A 198 32.05 8.04 13.87
N SER A 199 32.12 7.45 12.68
CA SER A 199 30.96 7.23 11.80
C SER A 199 29.93 6.31 12.45
N ILE A 200 30.38 5.21 13.06
CA ILE A 200 29.51 4.25 13.78
C ILE A 200 28.76 4.96 14.92
N LYS A 201 29.47 5.75 15.75
CA LYS A 201 28.87 6.52 16.84
C LYS A 201 27.86 7.56 16.34
N GLN A 202 28.17 8.25 15.24
CA GLN A 202 27.27 9.24 14.65
C GLN A 202 25.97 8.58 14.16
N ILE A 203 26.06 7.47 13.42
CA ILE A 203 24.90 6.73 12.93
C ILE A 203 24.08 6.21 14.11
N HIS A 204 24.72 5.54 15.08
CA HIS A 204 24.06 5.06 16.30
C HIS A 204 23.30 6.18 17.02
N SER A 205 23.95 7.32 17.28
CA SER A 205 23.30 8.47 17.94
C SER A 205 22.10 9.01 17.16
N SER A 206 22.19 9.06 15.82
CA SER A 206 21.11 9.54 14.96
C SER A 206 19.91 8.60 14.94
N LEU A 207 20.16 7.29 14.95
CA LEU A 207 19.12 6.26 15.00
C LEU A 207 18.41 6.26 16.35
N THR A 208 19.17 6.31 17.44
CA THR A 208 18.63 6.38 18.81
C THR A 208 17.82 7.67 19.02
N GLN A 209 18.28 8.81 18.48
CA GLN A 209 17.51 10.06 18.55
C GLN A 209 16.22 10.00 17.73
N ARG A 210 16.26 9.44 16.51
CA ARG A 210 15.08 9.28 15.65
C ARG A 210 14.05 8.32 16.25
N SER A 211 14.49 7.19 16.82
CA SER A 211 13.59 6.23 17.48
C SER A 211 12.93 6.85 18.70
N LEU A 212 13.72 7.51 19.57
CA LEU A 212 13.20 8.23 20.74
C LEU A 212 12.21 9.33 20.37
N THR A 213 12.45 10.07 19.28
CA THR A 213 11.56 11.14 18.81
C THR A 213 10.22 10.57 18.35
N LYS A 214 10.22 9.46 17.61
CA LYS A 214 8.99 8.80 17.14
C LYS A 214 8.22 8.14 18.27
N THR A 215 8.90 7.48 19.21
CA THR A 215 8.24 6.91 20.41
C THR A 215 7.62 8.02 21.26
N LYS A 216 8.29 9.18 21.40
CA LYS A 216 7.69 10.36 22.05
C LYS A 216 6.48 10.89 21.30
N GLN A 217 6.53 10.92 19.97
CA GLN A 217 5.41 11.33 19.13
C GLN A 217 4.21 10.39 19.29
N ILE A 218 4.43 9.06 19.26
CA ILE A 218 3.40 8.04 19.52
C ILE A 218 2.79 8.24 20.91
N SER A 219 3.62 8.38 21.95
CA SER A 219 3.15 8.63 23.31
C SER A 219 2.35 9.93 23.42
N SER A 220 2.77 10.99 22.72
CA SER A 220 2.03 12.26 22.68
C SER A 220 0.65 12.08 22.04
N ILE A 221 0.57 11.34 20.93
CA ILE A 221 -0.69 11.06 20.25
C ILE A 221 -1.63 10.28 21.19
N MET A 222 -1.11 9.24 21.84
CA MET A 222 -1.91 8.39 22.72
C MET A 222 -2.28 9.04 24.05
N GLN A 223 -1.61 10.12 24.45
CA GLN A 223 -1.94 10.85 25.68
C GLN A 223 -3.12 11.80 25.49
N ASN A 224 -3.12 12.56 24.40
CA ASN A 224 -4.16 13.53 24.13
C ASN A 224 -4.22 13.89 22.65
N THR A 225 -5.15 13.25 21.93
CA THR A 225 -5.43 13.57 20.53
C THR A 225 -6.91 13.68 20.31
N SER A 226 -7.33 14.64 19.47
CA SER A 226 -8.70 14.75 19.03
C SER A 226 -8.76 14.87 17.52
N PHE A 227 -9.74 14.23 16.91
CA PHE A 227 -9.91 14.24 15.47
C PHE A 227 -11.37 14.04 15.07
N LYS A 228 -11.67 14.31 13.81
CA LYS A 228 -12.99 14.08 13.21
C LYS A 228 -12.86 13.52 11.80
N PHE A 229 -13.87 12.75 11.39
CA PHE A 229 -13.96 12.30 10.01
C PHE A 229 -14.58 13.39 9.16
N LEU A 230 -13.98 13.70 8.02
CA LEU A 230 -14.47 14.74 7.12
C LEU A 230 -14.47 14.24 5.69
N HIS A 231 -15.28 14.89 4.86
CA HIS A 231 -15.14 14.74 3.43
C HIS A 231 -13.90 15.49 2.93
N VAL A 232 -12.89 14.74 2.52
CA VAL A 232 -11.64 15.29 1.98
C VAL A 232 -11.74 15.30 0.46
N GLY A 233 -12.28 16.40 -0.07
CA GLY A 233 -12.34 16.67 -1.50
C GLY A 233 -13.48 15.98 -2.27
N GLN A 234 -13.77 16.53 -3.44
CA GLN A 234 -14.61 15.93 -4.49
C GLN A 234 -13.68 15.45 -5.60
N GLN A 235 -13.02 14.30 -5.43
CA GLN A 235 -12.44 13.67 -6.62
C GLN A 235 -13.58 12.95 -7.36
N ARG A 236 -13.89 13.42 -8.57
CA ARG A 236 -14.72 12.69 -9.54
C ARG A 236 -16.08 12.21 -9.00
N ASN A 237 -16.81 13.10 -8.35
CA ASN A 237 -18.16 12.86 -7.81
C ASN A 237 -18.26 11.82 -6.67
N THR A 238 -17.17 11.21 -6.21
CA THR A 238 -17.16 10.41 -4.97
C THR A 238 -16.59 11.25 -3.82
N LYS A 239 -17.39 11.41 -2.76
CA LYS A 239 -16.91 12.05 -1.52
C LYS A 239 -15.93 11.10 -0.84
N MET A 240 -14.63 11.41 -0.88
CA MET A 240 -13.64 10.68 -0.10
C MET A 240 -13.73 11.09 1.36
N ILE A 241 -13.49 10.14 2.26
CA ILE A 241 -13.53 10.38 3.70
C ILE A 241 -12.11 10.33 4.22
N GLY A 242 -11.72 11.34 4.98
CA GLY A 242 -10.44 11.40 5.65
C GLY A 242 -10.59 11.83 7.09
N CYS A 243 -9.46 11.96 7.77
CA CYS A 243 -9.37 12.34 9.16
C CYS A 243 -8.75 13.73 9.28
N ASN A 244 -9.30 14.59 10.15
CA ASN A 244 -8.72 15.88 10.47
C ASN A 244 -8.54 16.02 11.98
N TYR A 245 -7.30 16.26 12.39
CA TYR A 245 -6.90 16.39 13.79
C TYR A 245 -7.09 17.83 14.27
N HIS A 246 -7.60 18.02 15.48
CA HIS A 246 -7.79 19.33 16.09
C HIS A 246 -6.53 19.72 16.92
N TYR A 247 -5.76 20.69 16.40
CA TYR A 247 -4.64 21.48 16.99
C TYR A 247 -3.16 21.01 16.91
N ASP A 248 -2.28 22.02 16.78
CA ASP A 248 -0.80 22.17 16.76
C ASP A 248 0.12 21.24 15.96
N VAL A 249 -0.31 20.03 15.60
CA VAL A 249 0.42 19.18 14.66
C VAL A 249 -0.58 18.56 13.71
N THR A 250 -0.68 19.09 12.49
CA THR A 250 -1.41 18.42 11.40
C THR A 250 -0.65 17.17 11.00
N ILE A 251 -0.85 16.09 11.74
CA ILE A 251 -0.34 14.77 11.36
C ILE A 251 -1.27 14.21 10.29
N SER A 252 -0.76 14.00 9.10
CA SER A 252 -1.51 13.39 8.00
C SER A 252 -1.83 11.92 8.30
N LEU A 253 -2.85 11.37 7.63
CA LEU A 253 -3.15 9.93 7.74
C LEU A 253 -1.95 9.07 7.30
N ASN A 254 -1.22 9.51 6.27
CA ASN A 254 -0.02 8.83 5.78
C ASN A 254 1.06 8.77 6.87
N GLU A 255 1.26 9.86 7.61
CA GLU A 255 2.20 9.87 8.74
C GLU A 255 1.76 8.95 9.89
N HIS A 256 0.45 8.78 10.13
CA HIS A 256 -0.05 7.79 11.08
C HIS A 256 0.19 6.36 10.61
N SER A 257 -0.04 6.04 9.33
CA SER A 257 0.25 4.72 8.77
C SER A 257 1.76 4.40 8.82
N ASP A 258 2.62 5.37 8.51
CA ASP A 258 4.08 5.23 8.63
C ASP A 258 4.54 5.00 10.07
N LEU A 259 3.94 5.73 11.03
CA LEU A 259 4.21 5.54 12.46
C LEU A 259 3.70 4.17 12.94
N ARG A 260 2.56 3.69 12.43
CA ARG A 260 2.01 2.37 12.75
C ARG A 260 2.92 1.26 12.25
N ASP A 261 3.36 1.32 11.00
CA ASP A 261 4.20 0.27 10.41
C ASP A 261 5.54 0.17 11.15
N ARG A 262 6.08 1.31 11.59
CA ARG A 262 7.25 1.36 12.49
C ARG A 262 6.94 0.83 13.89
N ALA A 263 5.77 1.14 14.44
CA ALA A 263 5.33 0.61 15.73
C ALA A 263 5.21 -0.93 15.71
N ARG A 264 4.70 -1.52 14.61
CA ARG A 264 4.64 -2.97 14.39
C ARG A 264 6.01 -3.62 14.33
N LEU A 265 7.00 -2.97 13.70
CA LEU A 265 8.38 -3.46 13.71
C LEU A 265 8.92 -3.50 15.15
N VAL A 266 8.73 -2.43 15.93
CA VAL A 266 9.17 -2.37 17.33
C VAL A 266 8.45 -3.43 18.19
N GLU A 267 7.17 -3.67 17.95
CA GLU A 267 6.40 -4.75 18.61
C GLU A 267 7.00 -6.13 18.29
N TYR A 268 7.27 -6.42 17.02
CA TYR A 268 7.87 -7.68 16.57
C TYR A 268 9.23 -7.94 17.22
N PHE A 269 10.10 -6.93 17.26
CA PHE A 269 11.44 -7.03 17.88
C PHE A 269 11.36 -7.28 19.40
N ASN A 270 10.45 -6.60 20.11
CA ASN A 270 10.27 -6.79 21.54
C ASN A 270 9.70 -8.16 21.90
N THR A 271 8.92 -8.77 20.99
CA THR A 271 8.38 -10.12 21.19
C THR A 271 9.47 -11.19 21.10
N ILE A 272 10.55 -10.91 20.36
CA ILE A 272 11.70 -11.82 20.19
C ILE A 272 12.70 -11.70 21.36
N GLN A 273 12.89 -10.51 21.93
CA GLN A 273 13.79 -10.28 23.07
C GLN A 273 13.02 -10.32 24.40
N THR A 274 12.98 -11.48 25.05
CA THR A 274 12.14 -11.75 26.24
C THR A 274 12.57 -11.08 27.54
N GLN A 275 13.48 -10.09 27.56
CA GLN A 275 13.95 -9.49 28.81
C GLN A 275 14.28 -7.99 28.67
N ASN A 276 13.65 -7.18 29.53
CA ASN A 276 14.06 -5.85 30.02
C ASN A 276 13.52 -4.56 29.37
N ASN A 277 12.46 -4.58 28.54
CA ASN A 277 11.75 -3.34 28.19
C ASN A 277 10.57 -3.07 29.13
N THR A 278 10.45 -1.83 29.64
CA THR A 278 9.39 -1.40 30.56
C THR A 278 8.01 -1.67 29.97
N ASN A 279 7.21 -2.53 30.61
CA ASN A 279 5.87 -2.98 30.17
C ASN A 279 4.95 -1.84 29.68
N GLN A 280 5.08 -0.63 30.22
CA GLN A 280 4.29 0.54 29.83
C GLN A 280 4.56 0.99 28.38
N SER A 281 5.82 1.03 27.93
CA SER A 281 6.16 1.51 26.57
C SER A 281 5.63 0.57 25.48
N ILE A 282 5.62 -0.73 25.75
CA ILE A 282 5.08 -1.75 24.85
C ILE A 282 3.55 -1.61 24.75
N SER A 283 2.87 -1.39 25.88
CA SER A 283 1.40 -1.21 25.89
C SER A 283 0.94 0.03 25.11
N VAL A 284 1.70 1.12 25.15
CA VAL A 284 1.43 2.34 24.38
C VAL A 284 1.56 2.09 22.88
N ILE A 285 2.59 1.34 22.46
CA ILE A 285 2.85 0.99 21.06
C ILE A 285 1.73 0.10 20.51
N HIS A 286 1.36 -0.96 21.23
CA HIS A 286 0.25 -1.85 20.84
C HIS A 286 -1.08 -1.07 20.74
N SER A 287 -1.37 -0.22 21.72
CA SER A 287 -2.58 0.60 21.72
C SER A 287 -2.61 1.58 20.55
N PHE A 288 -1.46 2.16 20.17
CA PHE A 288 -1.33 3.02 19.00
C PHE A 288 -1.58 2.27 17.68
N VAL A 289 -1.06 1.05 17.53
CA VAL A 289 -1.34 0.23 16.33
C VAL A 289 -2.84 -0.02 16.20
N SER A 290 -3.48 -0.46 17.28
CA SER A 290 -4.94 -0.66 17.30
C SER A 290 -5.70 0.62 17.00
N PHE A 291 -5.27 1.76 17.56
CA PHE A 291 -5.90 3.06 17.32
C PHE A 291 -5.89 3.44 15.84
N VAL A 292 -4.74 3.35 15.17
CA VAL A 292 -4.62 3.68 13.73
C VAL A 292 -5.41 2.69 12.88
N ASP A 293 -5.37 1.39 13.19
CA ASP A 293 -6.14 0.37 12.47
C ASP A 293 -7.65 0.61 12.59
N THR A 294 -8.16 1.00 13.77
CA THR A 294 -9.57 1.36 13.95
C THR A 294 -9.94 2.60 13.12
N ILE A 295 -9.08 3.61 13.01
CA ILE A 295 -9.30 4.78 12.15
C ILE A 295 -9.38 4.36 10.67
N GLU A 296 -8.41 3.59 10.18
CA GLU A 296 -8.37 3.13 8.78
C GLU A 296 -9.59 2.26 8.44
N ASN A 297 -9.98 1.34 9.33
CA ASN A 297 -11.19 0.53 9.18
C ASN A 297 -12.46 1.38 9.15
N THR A 298 -12.56 2.38 10.02
CA THR A 298 -13.69 3.32 10.05
C THR A 298 -13.81 4.09 8.73
N ILE A 299 -12.70 4.61 8.20
CA ILE A 299 -12.66 5.30 6.90
C ILE A 299 -13.13 4.36 5.78
N LYS A 300 -12.63 3.11 5.79
CA LYS A 300 -13.02 2.10 4.81
C LYS A 300 -14.52 1.78 4.87
N GLN A 301 -15.07 1.55 6.05
CA GLN A 301 -16.49 1.26 6.26
C GLN A 301 -17.38 2.43 5.83
N LEU A 302 -17.02 3.67 6.21
CA LEU A 302 -17.75 4.86 5.79
C LEU A 302 -17.69 5.05 4.26
N THR A 303 -16.54 4.79 3.65
CA THR A 303 -16.39 4.83 2.18
C THR A 303 -17.28 3.78 1.52
N GLN A 304 -17.35 2.57 2.07
CA GLN A 304 -18.23 1.50 1.59
C GLN A 304 -19.71 1.82 1.76
N LEU A 305 -20.13 2.43 2.87
CA LEU A 305 -21.51 2.93 3.05
C LEU A 305 -21.88 3.97 1.99
N ASN A 306 -20.97 4.89 1.68
CA ASN A 306 -21.18 5.85 0.59
C ASN A 306 -21.26 5.16 -0.78
N MET A 307 -20.40 4.18 -1.04
CA MET A 307 -20.38 3.39 -2.29
C MET A 307 -21.63 2.54 -2.49
N THR A 308 -22.19 1.99 -1.41
CA THR A 308 -23.44 1.22 -1.42
C THR A 308 -24.68 2.10 -1.45
N GLY A 309 -24.52 3.44 -1.43
CA GLY A 309 -25.62 4.38 -1.56
C GLY A 309 -26.42 4.61 -0.29
N TYR A 310 -25.82 4.43 0.90
CA TYR A 310 -26.46 4.83 2.16
C TYR A 310 -26.73 6.35 2.17
N PRO A 311 -27.91 6.84 2.58
CA PRO A 311 -28.27 8.25 2.46
C PRO A 311 -27.45 9.14 3.41
N SER A 312 -27.34 10.43 3.05
CA SER A 312 -26.58 11.51 3.70
C SER A 312 -25.88 11.14 5.01
N MET A 313 -24.63 10.73 4.89
CA MET A 313 -23.72 10.41 6.00
C MET A 313 -23.59 11.58 7.00
N GLU A 314 -23.79 12.82 6.55
CA GLU A 314 -23.62 14.06 7.33
C GLU A 314 -24.67 14.23 8.44
N THR A 315 -25.91 13.80 8.20
CA THR A 315 -27.01 13.88 9.19
C THR A 315 -27.20 12.57 9.94
N SER A 316 -26.90 11.43 9.29
CA SER A 316 -27.27 10.10 9.80
C SER A 316 -26.16 9.40 10.59
N LEU A 317 -24.89 9.78 10.40
CA LEU A 317 -23.73 9.02 10.93
C LEU A 317 -22.79 9.85 11.81
N GLU A 318 -23.23 11.01 12.28
CA GLU A 318 -22.44 11.89 13.15
C GLU A 318 -21.03 12.17 12.59
N LEU A 319 -20.84 12.27 11.26
CA LEU A 319 -19.50 12.41 10.65
C LEU A 319 -18.66 13.54 11.28
N ASN A 320 -19.30 14.64 11.67
CA ASN A 320 -18.65 15.80 12.29
C ASN A 320 -18.34 15.62 13.78
N LYS A 321 -18.65 14.46 14.36
CA LYS A 321 -18.33 14.14 15.74
C LYS A 321 -16.81 14.13 15.94
N THR A 322 -16.39 14.73 17.04
CA THR A 322 -15.00 14.73 17.45
C THR A 322 -14.76 13.52 18.32
N PHE A 323 -13.83 12.66 17.91
CA PHE A 323 -13.33 11.53 18.68
C PHE A 323 -12.09 11.99 19.42
N THR A 324 -11.96 11.55 20.68
CA THR A 324 -10.82 11.87 21.53
C THR A 324 -10.13 10.59 21.98
N CYS A 325 -8.80 10.57 21.89
CA CYS A 325 -7.95 9.59 22.54
C CYS A 325 -7.28 10.26 23.74
N ILE A 326 -7.60 9.82 24.96
CA ILE A 326 -7.05 10.38 26.19
C ILE A 326 -6.49 9.24 27.02
N ASN A 327 -5.20 9.30 27.37
CA ASN A 327 -4.52 8.27 28.16
C ASN A 327 -4.74 6.84 27.63
N MET A 328 -4.61 6.65 26.31
CA MET A 328 -4.85 5.40 25.58
C MET A 328 -6.30 4.92 25.49
N ASP A 329 -7.26 5.66 26.04
CA ASP A 329 -8.68 5.34 25.89
C ASP A 329 -9.23 5.96 24.61
N PHE A 330 -9.74 5.09 23.72
CA PHE A 330 -10.44 5.44 22.49
C PHE A 330 -11.67 4.52 22.28
N ASP A 331 -12.30 4.06 23.36
CA ASP A 331 -13.44 3.12 23.32
C ASP A 331 -14.64 3.66 22.51
N GLU A 332 -14.82 4.98 22.50
CA GLU A 332 -15.85 5.62 21.67
C GLU A 332 -15.65 5.37 20.17
N LEU A 333 -14.39 5.40 19.72
CA LEU A 333 -14.03 5.11 18.34
C LEU A 333 -14.27 3.62 18.01
N ILE A 334 -13.90 2.70 18.90
CA ILE A 334 -14.14 1.26 18.74
C ILE A 334 -15.65 0.97 18.68
N SER A 335 -16.43 1.58 19.56
CA SER A 335 -17.88 1.46 19.57
C SER A 335 -18.50 1.98 18.26
N PHE A 336 -17.98 3.09 17.75
CA PHE A 336 -18.42 3.67 16.49
C PHE A 336 -18.08 2.78 15.28
N GLU A 337 -16.85 2.28 15.19
CA GLU A 337 -16.43 1.31 14.16
C GLU A 337 -17.31 0.06 14.18
N THR A 338 -17.59 -0.50 15.36
CA THR A 338 -18.43 -1.70 15.49
C THR A 338 -19.87 -1.42 15.02
N LYS A 339 -20.44 -0.26 15.38
CA LYS A 339 -21.78 0.15 14.94
C LYS A 339 -21.83 0.34 13.42
N LEU A 340 -20.81 0.96 12.83
CA LEU A 340 -20.70 1.15 11.38
C LEU A 340 -20.58 -0.17 10.63
N GLY A 341 -19.74 -1.10 11.12
CA GLY A 341 -19.60 -2.43 10.55
C GLY A 341 -20.93 -3.19 10.51
N LYS A 342 -21.70 -3.14 11.61
CA LYS A 342 -23.03 -3.73 11.67
C LYS A 342 -24.01 -3.04 10.71
N LEU A 343 -24.04 -1.72 10.70
CA LEU A 343 -24.91 -0.95 9.81
C LEU A 343 -24.64 -1.26 8.34
N LEU A 344 -23.37 -1.33 7.94
CA LEU A 344 -22.98 -1.67 6.57
C LEU A 344 -23.43 -3.09 6.19
N ALA A 345 -23.21 -4.07 7.06
CA ALA A 345 -23.63 -5.44 6.82
C ALA A 345 -25.17 -5.56 6.69
N ASP A 346 -25.91 -4.93 7.62
CA ASP A 346 -27.38 -4.91 7.60
C ASP A 346 -27.91 -4.19 6.36
N TRP A 347 -27.26 -3.09 5.94
CA TRP A 347 -27.60 -2.35 4.73
C TRP A 347 -27.39 -3.17 3.46
N GLU A 348 -26.24 -3.81 3.31
CA GLU A 348 -25.93 -4.64 2.14
C GLU A 348 -26.88 -5.84 2.02
N ASP A 349 -27.22 -6.51 3.12
CA ASP A 349 -28.17 -7.62 3.12
C ASP A 349 -29.57 -7.16 2.69
N GLN A 350 -30.04 -6.03 3.24
CA GLN A 350 -31.34 -5.47 2.90
C GLN A 350 -31.40 -4.98 1.44
N LEU A 351 -30.36 -4.33 0.94
CA LEU A 351 -30.26 -3.98 -0.48
C LEU A 351 -30.35 -5.20 -1.38
N CYS A 352 -29.68 -6.31 -1.01
CA CYS A 352 -29.74 -7.54 -1.80
C CYS A 352 -31.14 -8.16 -1.81
N LYS A 353 -31.87 -8.09 -0.70
CA LYS A 353 -33.29 -8.49 -0.66
C LYS A 353 -34.12 -7.61 -1.60
N LEU A 354 -33.92 -6.29 -1.57
CA LEU A 354 -34.62 -5.35 -2.45
C LEU A 354 -34.27 -5.57 -3.93
N TYR A 355 -33.03 -5.93 -4.28
CA TYR A 355 -32.66 -6.26 -5.67
C TYR A 355 -33.41 -7.47 -6.23
N LYS A 356 -33.83 -8.41 -5.37
CA LYS A 356 -34.66 -9.55 -5.79
C LYS A 356 -36.09 -9.13 -6.11
N GLU A 357 -36.63 -8.18 -5.35
CA GLU A 357 -38.01 -7.69 -5.47
C GLU A 357 -38.16 -6.60 -6.56
N HIS A 358 -37.17 -5.71 -6.66
CA HIS A 358 -37.18 -4.50 -7.47
C HIS A 358 -35.88 -4.40 -8.27
N ILE A 359 -35.84 -5.09 -9.41
CA ILE A 359 -34.61 -5.24 -10.19
C ILE A 359 -34.10 -3.91 -10.75
N GLU A 360 -34.99 -2.93 -10.96
CA GLU A 360 -34.66 -1.59 -11.46
C GLU A 360 -33.67 -0.85 -10.56
N LEU A 361 -33.65 -1.15 -9.25
CA LEU A 361 -32.73 -0.52 -8.30
C LEU A 361 -31.26 -0.84 -8.61
N THR A 362 -30.98 -2.00 -9.19
CA THR A 362 -29.62 -2.44 -9.48
C THR A 362 -28.89 -1.55 -10.49
N TYR A 363 -29.62 -0.79 -11.33
CA TYR A 363 -29.05 0.09 -12.35
C TYR A 363 -28.45 1.38 -11.78
N PHE A 364 -28.78 1.75 -10.56
CA PHE A 364 -28.24 2.94 -9.91
C PHE A 364 -27.03 2.58 -9.06
N LYS A 365 -26.02 3.46 -9.12
CA LYS A 365 -24.76 3.32 -8.40
C LYS A 365 -24.66 4.40 -7.32
N TYR A 366 -24.00 4.09 -6.20
CA TYR A 366 -23.74 5.06 -5.12
C TYR A 366 -25.02 5.83 -4.74
N GLN A 367 -24.94 7.16 -4.76
CA GLN A 367 -25.99 8.08 -4.35
C GLN A 367 -27.02 8.39 -5.48
N GLN A 368 -26.93 7.74 -6.64
CA GLN A 368 -27.82 8.03 -7.78
C GLN A 368 -29.30 7.81 -7.45
N VAL A 369 -29.63 6.80 -6.63
CA VAL A 369 -31.01 6.51 -6.24
C VAL A 369 -31.68 7.69 -5.50
N TRP A 370 -30.92 8.46 -4.73
CA TRP A 370 -31.43 9.63 -4.03
C TRP A 370 -31.65 10.81 -4.97
N SER A 371 -30.87 10.90 -6.06
CA SER A 371 -31.16 11.88 -7.11
C SER A 371 -32.50 11.58 -7.79
N ILE A 372 -32.81 10.29 -7.99
CA ILE A 372 -34.13 9.86 -8.48
C ILE A 372 -35.24 10.25 -7.50
N GLU A 373 -35.06 9.97 -6.20
CA GLU A 373 -36.04 10.36 -5.18
C GLU A 373 -36.31 11.87 -5.20
N GLN A 374 -35.26 12.69 -5.21
CA GLN A 374 -35.39 14.15 -5.26
C GLN A 374 -36.10 14.61 -6.54
N HIS A 375 -35.86 13.97 -7.67
CA HIS A 375 -36.55 14.29 -8.92
C HIS A 375 -38.03 13.90 -8.89
N LEU A 376 -38.36 12.74 -8.32
CA LEU A 376 -39.74 12.29 -8.15
C LEU A 376 -40.52 13.22 -7.19
N LEU A 377 -39.86 13.77 -6.16
CA LEU A 377 -40.42 14.78 -5.24
C LEU A 377 -40.55 16.16 -5.88
N ASN A 378 -39.48 16.64 -6.54
CA ASN A 378 -39.33 18.00 -7.04
C ASN A 378 -39.20 18.01 -8.57
N ARG A 379 -40.32 17.78 -9.26
CA ARG A 379 -40.42 17.64 -10.74
C ARG A 379 -40.18 18.92 -11.55
N THR A 380 -39.37 19.84 -11.04
CA THR A 380 -39.20 21.20 -11.59
C THR A 380 -38.12 21.31 -12.67
N ARG A 381 -37.31 20.27 -12.91
CA ARG A 381 -36.18 20.31 -13.86
C ARG A 381 -36.25 19.20 -14.91
N VAL A 382 -36.52 19.60 -16.17
CA VAL A 382 -36.71 18.71 -17.32
C VAL A 382 -35.37 18.12 -17.85
N SER A 383 -34.23 18.44 -17.23
CA SER A 383 -32.89 18.03 -17.70
C SER A 383 -31.87 17.84 -16.57
N ASP A 384 -32.29 17.43 -15.38
CA ASP A 384 -31.32 17.08 -14.34
C ASP A 384 -30.72 15.68 -14.58
N ASN A 385 -29.71 15.31 -13.78
CA ASN A 385 -29.07 14.00 -13.92
C ASN A 385 -30.07 12.84 -13.70
N ALA A 386 -31.08 13.04 -12.86
CA ALA A 386 -32.10 12.04 -12.58
C ALA A 386 -32.99 11.75 -13.79
N TYR A 387 -33.37 12.79 -14.54
CA TYR A 387 -34.04 12.66 -15.83
C TYR A 387 -33.24 11.78 -16.80
N HIS A 388 -31.93 12.03 -16.93
CA HIS A 388 -31.06 11.22 -17.78
C HIS A 388 -30.89 9.78 -17.27
N LEU A 389 -30.81 9.58 -15.95
CA LEU A 389 -30.72 8.27 -15.33
C LEU A 389 -31.97 7.41 -15.58
N LEU A 390 -33.17 8.01 -15.48
CA LEU A 390 -34.42 7.32 -15.79
C LEU A 390 -34.48 6.92 -17.27
N LYS A 391 -34.10 7.82 -18.18
CA LYS A 391 -34.01 7.48 -19.62
C LYS A 391 -32.97 6.39 -19.92
N TYR A 392 -31.83 6.41 -19.23
CA TYR A 392 -30.80 5.39 -19.36
C TYR A 392 -31.34 3.99 -19.05
N ILE A 393 -32.17 3.84 -18.02
CA ILE A 393 -32.76 2.54 -17.67
C ILE A 393 -33.98 2.19 -18.53
N GLY A 394 -34.49 3.12 -19.34
CA GLY A 394 -35.62 2.92 -20.24
C GLY A 394 -36.97 3.46 -19.75
N ILE A 395 -36.98 4.22 -18.65
CA ILE A 395 -38.19 4.92 -18.17
C ILE A 395 -38.24 6.29 -18.83
N GLN A 396 -39.38 6.66 -19.42
CA GLN A 396 -39.62 8.01 -19.93
C GLN A 396 -40.09 8.91 -18.79
N PRO A 397 -39.29 9.89 -18.34
CA PRO A 397 -39.66 10.78 -17.23
C PRO A 397 -40.93 11.60 -17.51
N GLU A 398 -41.18 11.92 -18.78
CA GLU A 398 -42.35 12.70 -19.22
C GLU A 398 -43.67 11.96 -19.06
N LEU A 399 -43.63 10.63 -18.95
CA LEU A 399 -44.81 9.76 -18.83
C LEU A 399 -45.11 9.38 -17.37
N ILE A 400 -44.38 9.92 -16.40
CA ILE A 400 -44.55 9.60 -14.98
C ILE A 400 -45.81 10.31 -14.44
N PRO A 401 -46.85 9.57 -13.97
CA PRO A 401 -48.09 10.17 -13.49
C PRO A 401 -47.88 11.18 -12.35
N ASN A 402 -48.67 12.26 -12.32
CA ASN A 402 -48.55 13.35 -11.34
C ASN A 402 -49.01 12.96 -9.92
N ASP A 403 -49.75 11.87 -9.80
CA ASP A 403 -50.37 11.32 -8.60
C ASP A 403 -49.51 10.27 -7.89
N ILE A 404 -48.24 10.06 -8.29
CA ILE A 404 -47.33 9.21 -7.52
C ILE A 404 -47.05 9.84 -6.16
N ILE A 405 -47.67 9.28 -5.12
CA ILE A 405 -47.46 9.67 -3.73
C ILE A 405 -46.19 8.98 -3.22
N LEU A 406 -45.14 9.76 -3.02
CA LEU A 406 -43.99 9.31 -2.24
C LEU A 406 -44.34 9.41 -0.76
N ASP A 407 -44.50 8.25 -0.13
CA ASP A 407 -44.48 8.13 1.33
C ASP A 407 -43.06 8.43 1.81
N VAL A 408 -42.81 9.69 2.22
CA VAL A 408 -41.51 10.13 2.74
C VAL A 408 -41.36 9.61 4.17
N LYS A 409 -40.96 8.35 4.27
CA LYS A 409 -40.60 7.72 5.54
C LYS A 409 -39.20 8.18 5.96
N GLU A 410 -38.92 8.26 7.26
CA GLU A 410 -37.58 8.63 7.74
C GLU A 410 -36.54 7.52 7.46
N ASP A 411 -36.95 6.25 7.55
CA ASP A 411 -36.05 5.11 7.40
C ASP A 411 -35.52 4.93 5.96
N PRO A 412 -34.18 4.93 5.76
CA PRO A 412 -33.53 4.74 4.47
C PRO A 412 -34.02 3.55 3.65
N ILE A 413 -34.25 2.41 4.28
CA ILE A 413 -34.63 1.17 3.58
C ILE A 413 -36.04 1.26 3.04
N ASN A 414 -36.96 1.76 3.86
CA ASN A 414 -38.33 2.01 3.44
C ASN A 414 -38.42 3.00 2.28
N ARG A 415 -37.57 4.04 2.26
CA ARG A 415 -37.48 4.98 1.13
C ARG A 415 -37.03 4.30 -0.15
N ILE A 416 -35.92 3.55 -0.12
CA ILE A 416 -35.46 2.80 -1.30
C ILE A 416 -36.51 1.79 -1.76
N LYS A 417 -37.17 1.09 -0.83
CA LYS A 417 -38.25 0.17 -1.17
C LYS A 417 -39.40 0.87 -1.90
N ASN A 418 -39.76 2.08 -1.47
CA ASN A 418 -40.79 2.86 -2.14
C ASN A 418 -40.37 3.28 -3.56
N ILE A 419 -39.13 3.77 -3.71
CA ILE A 419 -38.56 4.09 -5.03
C ILE A 419 -38.58 2.84 -5.93
N GLY A 420 -38.15 1.68 -5.42
CA GLY A 420 -38.17 0.41 -6.13
C GLY A 420 -39.56 0.05 -6.65
N LYS A 421 -40.58 0.14 -5.79
CA LYS A 421 -41.99 -0.10 -6.19
C LYS A 421 -42.44 0.82 -7.32
N ILE A 422 -42.13 2.11 -7.22
CA ILE A 422 -42.49 3.11 -8.23
C ILE A 422 -41.82 2.78 -9.56
N LEU A 423 -40.51 2.50 -9.55
CA LEU A 423 -39.75 2.18 -10.75
C LEU A 423 -40.23 0.89 -11.42
N SER A 424 -40.49 -0.17 -10.64
CA SER A 424 -41.03 -1.42 -11.16
C SER A 424 -42.42 -1.21 -11.78
N ALA A 425 -43.29 -0.41 -11.14
CA ALA A 425 -44.62 -0.08 -11.69
C ALA A 425 -44.52 0.70 -13.02
N LEU A 426 -43.66 1.73 -13.07
CA LEU A 426 -43.43 2.50 -14.29
C LEU A 426 -42.91 1.64 -15.44
N MET A 427 -41.98 0.73 -15.15
CA MET A 427 -41.48 -0.23 -16.14
C MET A 427 -42.58 -1.15 -16.66
N CYS A 428 -43.45 -1.67 -15.79
CA CYS A 428 -44.58 -2.50 -16.22
C CYS A 428 -45.57 -1.74 -17.10
N THR A 429 -45.88 -0.49 -16.78
CA THR A 429 -46.84 0.34 -17.55
C THR A 429 -46.26 0.78 -18.90
N GLN A 430 -44.97 1.11 -18.95
CA GLN A 430 -44.32 1.60 -20.17
C GLN A 430 -43.85 0.47 -21.11
N ARG A 431 -43.81 -0.78 -20.64
CA ARG A 431 -43.57 -1.95 -21.50
C ARG A 431 -44.84 -2.37 -22.26
N VAL A 432 -45.02 -1.78 -23.43
CA VAL A 432 -45.77 -2.41 -24.53
C VAL A 432 -44.71 -2.87 -25.53
N ILE A 433 -44.61 -4.18 -25.82
CA ILE A 433 -43.83 -4.85 -26.90
C ILE A 433 -42.70 -5.81 -26.42
N ASN A 434 -42.97 -7.11 -26.56
CA ASN A 434 -42.06 -8.23 -26.87
C ASN A 434 -40.64 -8.22 -26.27
N GLU A 435 -40.52 -8.44 -24.96
CA GLU A 435 -39.28 -8.95 -24.38
C GLU A 435 -39.38 -10.48 -24.30
N HIS A 436 -38.59 -11.19 -25.11
CA HIS A 436 -38.48 -12.65 -25.01
C HIS A 436 -37.76 -12.99 -23.70
N GLU A 437 -38.48 -13.57 -22.75
CA GLU A 437 -37.85 -14.15 -21.57
C GLU A 437 -36.99 -15.35 -21.98
N TYR A 438 -35.77 -15.45 -21.44
CA TYR A 438 -34.92 -16.61 -21.69
C TYR A 438 -35.48 -17.84 -20.96
N GLN A 439 -35.78 -18.90 -21.72
CA GLN A 439 -36.31 -20.16 -21.19
C GLN A 439 -35.33 -21.35 -21.30
N GLY A 440 -34.12 -21.12 -21.78
CA GLY A 440 -33.11 -22.18 -21.94
C GLY A 440 -32.32 -22.48 -20.65
N ASN A 441 -31.27 -23.29 -20.77
CA ASN A 441 -30.38 -23.63 -19.66
C ASN A 441 -29.45 -22.47 -19.27
N ASN A 442 -29.08 -22.43 -17.99
CA ASN A 442 -28.11 -21.46 -17.49
C ASN A 442 -26.81 -21.53 -18.29
N ARG A 443 -26.42 -20.43 -18.92
CA ARG A 443 -25.19 -20.35 -19.72
C ARG A 443 -24.62 -18.95 -19.79
N VAL A 444 -23.31 -18.89 -19.93
CA VAL A 444 -22.54 -17.65 -20.11
C VAL A 444 -21.86 -17.70 -21.47
N LEU A 445 -22.28 -16.83 -22.39
CA LEU A 445 -21.65 -16.73 -23.70
C LEU A 445 -20.35 -15.96 -23.57
N VAL A 446 -19.22 -16.48 -24.07
CA VAL A 446 -17.93 -15.78 -23.93
C VAL A 446 -17.29 -15.53 -25.27
N VAL A 447 -16.91 -14.27 -25.53
CA VAL A 447 -16.18 -13.85 -26.72
C VAL A 447 -14.82 -13.31 -26.30
N LYS A 448 -13.77 -13.86 -26.91
CA LYS A 448 -12.43 -13.27 -26.91
C LYS A 448 -12.26 -12.42 -28.17
N THR A 449 -11.84 -11.17 -28.00
CA THR A 449 -11.65 -10.23 -29.12
C THR A 449 -10.44 -9.31 -28.89
N SER A 450 -10.12 -8.42 -29.83
CA SER A 450 -9.14 -7.35 -29.62
C SER A 450 -9.82 -6.10 -29.05
N GLU A 451 -9.06 -5.13 -28.55
CA GLU A 451 -9.61 -3.84 -28.08
C GLU A 451 -10.47 -3.13 -29.14
N GLU A 452 -10.12 -3.25 -30.42
CA GLU A 452 -10.90 -2.68 -31.53
C GLU A 452 -12.16 -3.51 -31.85
N GLY A 453 -12.19 -4.78 -31.46
CA GLY A 453 -13.25 -5.73 -31.76
C GLY A 453 -14.42 -5.74 -30.78
N VAL A 454 -14.34 -4.99 -29.67
CA VAL A 454 -15.36 -4.97 -28.60
C VAL A 454 -16.75 -4.62 -29.15
N MET A 455 -16.88 -3.60 -30.01
CA MET A 455 -18.17 -3.22 -30.61
C MET A 455 -18.77 -4.37 -31.45
N ARG A 456 -17.94 -5.07 -32.23
CA ARG A 456 -18.38 -6.23 -33.01
C ARG A 456 -18.86 -7.35 -32.09
N ALA A 457 -18.14 -7.60 -30.99
CA ALA A 457 -18.52 -8.60 -30.00
C ALA A 457 -19.86 -8.26 -29.32
N ILE A 458 -20.08 -7.00 -28.91
CA ILE A 458 -21.35 -6.52 -28.34
C ILE A 458 -22.52 -6.83 -29.27
N LEU A 459 -22.47 -6.34 -30.50
CA LEU A 459 -23.57 -6.51 -31.45
C LEU A 459 -23.78 -7.97 -31.86
N SER A 460 -22.70 -8.76 -31.92
CA SER A 460 -22.78 -10.20 -32.19
C SER A 460 -23.49 -10.95 -31.08
N LEU A 461 -23.13 -10.69 -29.81
CA LEU A 461 -23.74 -11.37 -28.67
C LEU A 461 -25.22 -11.04 -28.52
N PHE A 462 -25.62 -9.78 -28.73
CA PHE A 462 -27.05 -9.43 -28.74
C PHE A 462 -27.82 -10.13 -29.86
N LYS A 463 -27.23 -10.21 -31.06
CA LYS A 463 -27.83 -10.95 -32.18
C LYS A 463 -27.97 -12.45 -31.89
N ILE A 464 -26.95 -13.07 -31.30
CA ILE A 464 -26.97 -14.48 -30.89
C ILE A 464 -28.00 -14.70 -29.77
N GLY A 465 -28.12 -13.75 -28.85
CA GLY A 465 -29.12 -13.75 -27.78
C GLY A 465 -30.55 -13.51 -28.27
N GLY A 466 -30.74 -13.07 -29.52
CA GLY A 466 -32.06 -12.75 -30.08
C GLY A 466 -32.72 -11.50 -29.49
N VAL A 467 -31.92 -10.60 -28.89
CA VAL A 467 -32.42 -9.39 -28.21
C VAL A 467 -31.81 -8.15 -28.85
N LYS A 468 -32.59 -7.06 -28.94
CA LYS A 468 -32.06 -5.76 -29.38
C LYS A 468 -31.10 -5.20 -28.33
N ALA A 469 -29.91 -4.80 -28.76
CA ALA A 469 -28.92 -4.20 -27.87
C ALA A 469 -29.45 -2.91 -27.20
N GLN A 470 -29.33 -2.84 -25.88
CA GLN A 470 -29.63 -1.66 -25.08
C GLN A 470 -28.44 -1.32 -24.18
N ILE A 471 -28.17 -0.04 -23.95
CA ILE A 471 -26.99 0.38 -23.18
C ILE A 471 -27.03 -0.03 -21.71
N ASN A 472 -28.21 0.00 -21.07
CA ASN A 472 -28.39 -0.44 -19.69
C ASN A 472 -28.11 -1.95 -19.50
N GLN A 473 -28.11 -2.73 -20.58
CA GLN A 473 -27.74 -4.15 -20.54
C GLN A 473 -26.22 -4.37 -20.62
N MET A 474 -25.43 -3.31 -20.79
CA MET A 474 -23.97 -3.40 -20.92
C MET A 474 -23.30 -2.89 -19.64
N PHE A 475 -22.40 -3.70 -19.10
CA PHE A 475 -21.61 -3.35 -17.93
C PHE A 475 -20.11 -3.43 -18.28
N SER A 476 -19.49 -2.26 -18.48
CA SER A 476 -18.04 -2.13 -18.65
C SER A 476 -17.33 -2.18 -17.30
N CYS A 477 -16.45 -3.15 -17.12
CA CYS A 477 -15.57 -3.25 -15.96
C CYS A 477 -14.42 -2.25 -16.06
N THR A 478 -13.95 -1.80 -14.90
CA THR A 478 -12.77 -0.95 -14.73
C THR A 478 -12.02 -1.41 -13.49
N GLU A 479 -10.78 -0.96 -13.29
CA GLU A 479 -10.02 -1.19 -12.05
C GLU A 479 -10.73 -0.64 -10.80
N LYS A 480 -11.65 0.32 -10.98
CA LYS A 480 -12.41 0.97 -9.91
C LYS A 480 -13.77 0.32 -9.66
N THR A 481 -14.15 -0.70 -10.44
CA THR A 481 -15.45 -1.36 -10.28
C THR A 481 -15.54 -2.02 -8.91
N THR A 482 -16.57 -1.65 -8.15
CA THR A 482 -16.76 -2.12 -6.78
C THR A 482 -17.47 -3.49 -6.74
N TRP A 483 -17.29 -4.21 -5.63
CA TRP A 483 -18.02 -5.46 -5.40
C TRP A 483 -19.54 -5.27 -5.43
N MET A 484 -20.05 -4.17 -4.88
CA MET A 484 -21.50 -3.94 -4.85
C MET A 484 -22.10 -3.72 -6.24
N GLU A 485 -21.38 -3.08 -7.16
CA GLU A 485 -21.83 -2.94 -8.55
C GLU A 485 -21.89 -4.30 -9.27
N LEU A 486 -20.90 -5.16 -9.04
CA LEU A 486 -20.86 -6.53 -9.57
C LEU A 486 -21.93 -7.43 -8.94
N LYS A 487 -22.20 -7.26 -7.65
CA LYS A 487 -23.30 -7.91 -6.94
C LYS A 487 -24.64 -7.53 -7.56
N ALA A 488 -24.88 -6.23 -7.75
CA ALA A 488 -26.07 -5.72 -8.44
C ALA A 488 -26.20 -6.27 -9.88
N PHE A 489 -25.09 -6.36 -10.62
CA PHE A 489 -25.06 -6.99 -11.94
C PHE A 489 -25.43 -8.48 -11.92
N ALA A 490 -24.93 -9.26 -10.96
CA ALA A 490 -25.30 -10.67 -10.81
C ALA A 490 -26.81 -10.83 -10.59
N TYR A 491 -27.39 -10.02 -9.69
CA TYR A 491 -28.83 -9.99 -9.50
C TYR A 491 -29.58 -9.60 -10.79
N ARG A 492 -29.13 -8.59 -11.54
CA ARG A 492 -29.71 -8.27 -12.86
C ARG A 492 -29.77 -9.47 -13.79
N CYS A 493 -28.65 -10.16 -13.98
CA CYS A 493 -28.57 -11.29 -14.88
C CYS A 493 -29.55 -12.41 -14.51
N CYS A 494 -29.71 -12.68 -13.21
CA CYS A 494 -30.54 -13.80 -12.75
C CYS A 494 -32.02 -13.44 -12.51
N TYR A 495 -32.36 -12.18 -12.24
CA TYR A 495 -33.71 -11.76 -11.81
C TYR A 495 -34.45 -10.95 -12.88
N SER A 496 -33.77 -10.23 -13.77
CA SER A 496 -34.43 -9.44 -14.83
C SER A 496 -34.95 -10.28 -16.00
N LYS A 497 -34.42 -11.51 -16.16
CA LYS A 497 -34.59 -12.39 -17.33
C LYS A 497 -34.15 -11.77 -18.68
N LYS A 498 -33.45 -10.64 -18.66
CA LYS A 498 -32.90 -9.98 -19.85
C LYS A 498 -31.46 -10.41 -20.10
N PHE A 499 -31.07 -10.44 -21.37
CA PHE A 499 -29.68 -10.66 -21.75
C PHE A 499 -28.82 -9.44 -21.40
N HIS A 500 -27.77 -9.67 -20.61
CA HIS A 500 -26.82 -8.65 -20.17
C HIS A 500 -25.40 -8.99 -20.62
N LEU A 501 -24.52 -8.01 -20.70
CA LEU A 501 -23.11 -8.16 -21.05
C LEU A 501 -22.19 -7.66 -19.94
N LEU A 502 -21.20 -8.47 -19.58
CA LEU A 502 -20.05 -8.10 -18.77
C LEU A 502 -18.85 -7.88 -19.71
N ILE A 503 -18.32 -6.67 -19.75
CA ILE A 503 -17.29 -6.27 -20.72
C ILE A 503 -15.98 -6.01 -19.98
N ARG A 504 -14.90 -6.62 -20.47
CA ARG A 504 -13.53 -6.56 -19.92
C ARG A 504 -13.40 -6.97 -18.45
N PRO A 505 -13.91 -8.15 -18.02
CA PRO A 505 -13.78 -8.61 -16.64
C PRO A 505 -12.32 -8.80 -16.17
N GLU A 506 -11.34 -8.86 -17.08
CA GLU A 506 -9.90 -8.83 -16.81
C GLU A 506 -9.47 -7.63 -15.95
N LEU A 507 -10.18 -6.50 -16.04
CA LEU A 507 -9.85 -5.30 -15.26
C LEU A 507 -10.28 -5.42 -13.80
N LEU A 508 -11.01 -6.47 -13.43
CA LEU A 508 -11.44 -6.70 -12.06
C LEU A 508 -10.33 -7.41 -11.26
N PRO A 509 -10.10 -7.03 -10.00
CA PRO A 509 -9.27 -7.80 -9.09
C PRO A 509 -9.72 -9.26 -8.99
N ILE A 510 -8.76 -10.19 -8.90
CA ILE A 510 -9.03 -11.63 -8.80
C ILE A 510 -10.02 -11.94 -7.66
N SER A 511 -9.84 -11.30 -6.51
CA SER A 511 -10.74 -11.47 -5.36
C SER A 511 -12.20 -11.06 -5.62
N ILE A 512 -12.46 -10.12 -6.53
CA ILE A 512 -13.81 -9.73 -6.95
C ILE A 512 -14.36 -10.73 -7.96
N GLN A 513 -13.52 -11.22 -8.88
CA GLN A 513 -13.90 -12.27 -9.82
C GLN A 513 -14.36 -13.54 -9.10
N ASP A 514 -13.61 -13.98 -8.08
CA ASP A 514 -13.93 -15.19 -7.32
C ASP A 514 -15.26 -15.02 -6.55
N LYS A 515 -15.44 -13.89 -5.85
CA LYS A 515 -16.70 -13.55 -5.17
C LYS A 515 -17.90 -13.53 -6.11
N PHE A 516 -17.73 -13.05 -7.34
CA PHE A 516 -18.80 -13.04 -8.34
C PHE A 516 -19.25 -14.46 -8.68
N ILE A 517 -18.30 -15.39 -8.86
CA ILE A 517 -18.61 -16.80 -9.11
C ILE A 517 -19.30 -17.43 -7.91
N GLU A 518 -18.80 -17.21 -6.69
CA GLU A 518 -19.42 -17.71 -5.47
C GLU A 518 -20.88 -17.25 -5.36
N LEU A 519 -21.15 -15.97 -5.61
CA LEU A 519 -22.50 -15.41 -5.61
C LEU A 519 -23.38 -16.04 -6.69
N LEU A 520 -22.87 -16.20 -7.92
CA LEU A 520 -23.62 -16.81 -9.01
C LEU A 520 -24.03 -18.25 -8.66
N LEU A 521 -23.10 -19.04 -8.11
CA LEU A 521 -23.37 -20.40 -7.65
C LEU A 521 -24.35 -20.45 -6.48
N GLN A 522 -24.26 -19.50 -5.54
CA GLN A 522 -25.22 -19.37 -4.45
C GLN A 522 -26.63 -19.06 -4.99
N ILE A 523 -26.76 -18.16 -5.96
CA ILE A 523 -28.05 -17.84 -6.59
C ILE A 523 -28.64 -19.07 -7.29
N ILE A 524 -27.84 -19.79 -8.07
CA ILE A 524 -28.26 -21.02 -8.77
C ILE A 524 -28.72 -22.09 -7.77
N LYS A 525 -28.00 -22.24 -6.66
CA LYS A 525 -28.31 -23.23 -5.62
C LYS A 525 -29.59 -22.89 -4.86
N LEU A 526 -29.79 -21.61 -4.54
CA LEU A 526 -30.96 -21.15 -3.76
C LEU A 526 -32.24 -21.06 -4.60
N ASP A 527 -32.13 -20.91 -5.91
CA ASP A 527 -33.28 -20.73 -6.81
C ASP A 527 -33.06 -21.48 -8.14
N SER A 528 -33.19 -22.81 -8.09
CA SER A 528 -32.84 -23.72 -9.19
C SER A 528 -33.69 -23.55 -10.45
N ASP A 529 -34.89 -22.99 -10.31
CA ASP A 529 -35.82 -22.77 -11.42
C ASP A 529 -35.48 -21.51 -12.21
N ARG A 530 -34.62 -20.63 -11.66
CA ARG A 530 -34.18 -19.44 -12.38
C ARG A 530 -33.25 -19.77 -13.52
N ARG A 531 -33.69 -19.39 -14.71
CA ARG A 531 -32.92 -19.45 -15.94
C ARG A 531 -32.27 -18.10 -16.24
N PHE A 532 -30.99 -18.12 -16.58
CA PHE A 532 -30.28 -16.91 -17.02
C PHE A 532 -29.39 -17.18 -18.23
N GLN A 533 -29.19 -16.12 -18.99
CA GLN A 533 -28.17 -16.05 -20.03
C GLN A 533 -27.55 -14.66 -20.01
N PHE A 534 -26.23 -14.58 -19.91
CA PHE A 534 -25.49 -13.33 -20.09
C PHE A 534 -24.24 -13.57 -20.92
N GLY A 535 -23.67 -12.50 -21.49
CA GLY A 535 -22.46 -12.53 -22.27
C GLY A 535 -21.27 -11.94 -21.53
N VAL A 536 -20.07 -12.43 -21.84
CA VAL A 536 -18.79 -11.91 -21.38
C VAL A 536 -17.94 -11.58 -22.60
N ILE A 537 -17.36 -10.39 -22.62
CA ILE A 537 -16.41 -9.96 -23.65
C ILE A 537 -15.06 -9.72 -22.98
N THR A 538 -14.03 -10.44 -23.39
CA THR A 538 -12.65 -10.28 -22.92
C THR A 538 -11.72 -9.91 -24.07
N THR A 539 -10.72 -9.08 -23.78
CA THR A 539 -9.62 -8.74 -24.70
C THR A 539 -8.32 -9.47 -24.40
N THR A 540 -8.31 -10.24 -23.31
CA THR A 540 -7.14 -11.03 -22.84
C THR A 540 -7.34 -12.53 -23.08
N ASP A 541 -6.31 -13.34 -22.84
CA ASP A 541 -6.43 -14.78 -23.00
C ASP A 541 -7.26 -15.41 -21.87
N GLU A 542 -8.19 -16.29 -22.22
CA GLU A 542 -9.15 -16.91 -21.29
C GLU A 542 -8.46 -17.68 -20.16
N LYS A 543 -7.29 -18.25 -20.44
CA LYS A 543 -6.49 -19.01 -19.46
C LYS A 543 -6.03 -18.16 -18.28
N ASN A 544 -5.90 -16.84 -18.49
CA ASN A 544 -5.38 -15.92 -17.49
C ASN A 544 -6.50 -15.29 -16.64
N GLN A 545 -7.77 -15.67 -16.85
CA GLN A 545 -8.91 -15.12 -16.10
C GLN A 545 -9.52 -16.14 -15.14
N SER A 546 -9.51 -15.83 -13.83
CA SER A 546 -10.14 -16.67 -12.80
C SER A 546 -11.63 -16.86 -13.07
N LEU A 547 -12.34 -15.79 -13.47
CA LEU A 547 -13.77 -15.82 -13.77
C LEU A 547 -14.10 -16.84 -14.89
N ILE A 548 -13.39 -16.79 -16.02
CA ILE A 548 -13.65 -17.66 -17.17
C ILE A 548 -13.31 -19.12 -16.84
N ASN A 549 -12.16 -19.35 -16.20
CA ASN A 549 -11.75 -20.69 -15.78
C ASN A 549 -12.77 -21.30 -14.80
N SER A 550 -13.23 -20.52 -13.83
CA SER A 550 -14.21 -20.99 -12.85
C SER A 550 -15.57 -21.31 -13.51
N LEU A 551 -16.06 -20.46 -14.41
CA LEU A 551 -17.28 -20.72 -15.19
C LEU A 551 -17.17 -21.97 -16.06
N ARG A 552 -15.97 -22.27 -16.58
CA ARG A 552 -15.70 -23.50 -17.34
C ARG A 552 -15.80 -24.73 -16.45
N THR A 553 -15.22 -24.68 -15.25
CA THR A 553 -15.26 -25.79 -14.28
C THR A 553 -16.68 -26.17 -13.86
N VAL A 554 -17.59 -25.19 -13.79
CA VAL A 554 -19.00 -25.41 -13.43
C VAL A 554 -19.93 -25.60 -14.64
N GLU A 555 -19.37 -25.84 -15.83
CA GLU A 555 -20.10 -26.14 -17.07
C GLU A 555 -21.11 -25.05 -17.51
N LEU A 556 -20.91 -23.80 -17.08
CA LEU A 556 -21.75 -22.67 -17.49
C LEU A 556 -21.22 -21.97 -18.75
N LEU A 557 -19.94 -22.17 -19.09
CA LEU A 557 -19.27 -21.44 -20.16
C LEU A 557 -19.64 -21.96 -21.56
N HIS A 558 -20.03 -21.06 -22.47
CA HIS A 558 -20.22 -21.35 -23.89
C HIS A 558 -19.38 -20.39 -24.74
N PRO A 559 -18.22 -20.84 -25.28
CA PRO A 559 -17.36 -19.98 -26.07
C PRO A 559 -17.97 -19.67 -27.44
N ILE A 560 -17.85 -18.42 -27.86
CA ILE A 560 -18.26 -17.90 -29.17
C ILE A 560 -17.01 -17.58 -29.97
N TYR A 561 -16.88 -18.26 -31.10
CA TYR A 561 -15.73 -18.13 -31.99
C TYR A 561 -15.95 -17.06 -33.06
N ASP A 562 -14.86 -16.60 -33.67
CA ASP A 562 -14.87 -15.49 -34.63
C ASP A 562 -15.83 -15.71 -35.82
N TYR A 563 -15.94 -16.95 -36.31
CA TYR A 563 -16.84 -17.32 -37.41
C TYR A 563 -18.34 -17.25 -37.05
N GLN A 564 -18.68 -17.25 -35.76
CA GLN A 564 -20.06 -17.08 -35.28
C GLN A 564 -20.41 -15.61 -35.03
N MET A 565 -19.41 -14.73 -34.98
CA MET A 565 -19.61 -13.30 -34.83
C MET A 565 -20.04 -12.66 -36.16
N LEU A 566 -20.59 -11.45 -36.07
CA LEU A 566 -20.93 -10.64 -37.23
C LEU A 566 -19.72 -10.44 -38.14
N ASN A 567 -19.86 -10.78 -39.41
CA ASN A 567 -18.92 -10.40 -40.45
C ASN A 567 -19.03 -8.88 -40.70
N LYS A 568 -18.08 -8.32 -41.48
CA LYS A 568 -18.01 -6.88 -41.76
C LYS A 568 -19.28 -6.31 -42.41
N HIS A 569 -19.92 -7.08 -43.29
CA HIS A 569 -21.14 -6.66 -43.98
C HIS A 569 -22.33 -6.58 -43.02
N ASP A 570 -22.54 -7.62 -42.21
CA ASP A 570 -23.64 -7.67 -41.25
C ASP A 570 -23.42 -6.69 -40.10
N LEU A 571 -22.18 -6.49 -39.66
CA LEU A 571 -21.83 -5.47 -38.67
C LEU A 571 -22.22 -4.07 -39.17
N LYS A 572 -21.88 -3.74 -40.41
CA LYS A 572 -22.27 -2.47 -41.02
C LYS A 572 -23.79 -2.31 -41.04
N LYS A 573 -24.52 -3.35 -41.49
CA LYS A 573 -25.99 -3.34 -41.53
C LYS A 573 -26.62 -3.16 -40.15
N GLU A 574 -26.09 -3.82 -39.12
CA GLU A 574 -26.59 -3.63 -37.75
C GLU A 574 -26.28 -2.22 -37.23
N THR A 575 -25.06 -1.72 -37.45
CA THR A 575 -24.63 -0.37 -37.02
C THR A 575 -25.49 0.73 -37.66
N GLU A 576 -25.81 0.61 -38.94
CA GLU A 576 -26.66 1.56 -39.68
C GLU A 576 -28.07 1.69 -39.10
N LYS A 577 -28.63 0.61 -38.52
CA LYS A 577 -29.94 0.65 -37.84
C LYS A 577 -29.92 1.53 -36.58
N PHE A 578 -28.79 1.63 -35.90
CA PHE A 578 -28.64 2.45 -34.70
C PHE A 578 -28.32 3.91 -35.04
N ILE A 579 -27.39 4.13 -35.96
CA ILE A 579 -26.94 5.49 -36.33
C ILE A 579 -28.06 6.25 -37.06
N GLY A 580 -28.75 5.61 -37.99
CA GLY A 580 -29.76 6.24 -38.83
C GLY A 580 -29.20 7.39 -39.69
N LYS A 581 -30.03 8.40 -39.99
CA LYS A 581 -29.67 9.56 -40.84
C LYS A 581 -29.12 10.77 -40.05
N ASN A 582 -28.99 10.65 -38.73
CA ASN A 582 -28.80 11.82 -37.86
C ASN A 582 -27.33 12.06 -37.47
N CYS A 583 -26.42 11.19 -37.88
CA CYS A 583 -24.98 11.36 -37.69
C CYS A 583 -24.27 11.49 -39.03
N PHE A 584 -23.27 12.36 -39.10
CA PHE A 584 -22.43 12.56 -40.29
C PHE A 584 -20.96 12.55 -39.88
N LEU A 585 -20.15 11.75 -40.60
CA LEU A 585 -18.71 11.69 -40.40
C LEU A 585 -18.01 12.54 -41.46
N VAL A 586 -17.14 13.46 -41.02
CA VAL A 586 -16.26 14.24 -41.90
C VAL A 586 -14.82 13.93 -41.56
N THR A 587 -14.11 13.37 -42.53
CA THR A 587 -12.68 13.09 -42.43
C THR A 587 -11.94 13.68 -43.62
N SER A 588 -10.63 13.86 -43.49
CA SER A 588 -9.78 14.41 -44.55
C SER A 588 -8.38 13.79 -44.44
N GLY A 589 -7.72 13.58 -45.58
CA GLY A 589 -6.35 13.05 -45.61
C GLY A 589 -5.29 14.01 -45.04
N MET A 590 -5.60 15.31 -44.99
CA MET A 590 -4.73 16.36 -44.44
C MET A 590 -5.50 17.32 -43.54
N ALA A 591 -4.80 17.96 -42.59
CA ALA A 591 -5.35 19.03 -41.78
C ALA A 591 -5.60 20.31 -42.61
N GLY A 592 -6.47 21.21 -42.14
CA GLY A 592 -6.73 22.50 -42.79
C GLY A 592 -7.71 22.50 -43.98
N LEU A 593 -8.21 21.34 -44.43
CA LEU A 593 -9.12 21.23 -45.58
C LEU A 593 -10.59 21.64 -45.32
N GLY A 594 -10.86 22.48 -44.33
CA GLY A 594 -12.20 23.05 -44.12
C GLY A 594 -13.26 22.15 -43.48
N LYS A 595 -12.89 21.04 -42.81
CA LYS A 595 -13.85 20.12 -42.14
C LYS A 595 -14.84 20.84 -41.23
N SER A 596 -14.34 21.68 -40.33
CA SER A 596 -15.19 22.39 -39.36
C SER A 596 -16.10 23.42 -40.04
N THR A 597 -15.65 24.04 -41.14
CA THR A 597 -16.47 24.96 -41.95
C THR A 597 -17.62 24.20 -42.61
N LEU A 598 -17.32 23.06 -43.25
CA LEU A 598 -18.34 22.20 -43.85
C LEU A 598 -19.41 21.76 -42.84
N ILE A 599 -19.00 21.38 -41.62
CA ILE A 599 -19.92 20.97 -40.56
C ILE A 599 -20.78 22.14 -40.11
N ARG A 600 -20.17 23.32 -39.89
CA ARG A 600 -20.90 24.53 -39.47
C ARG A 600 -21.94 24.94 -40.52
N ASP A 601 -21.56 25.04 -41.79
CA ASP A 601 -22.47 25.39 -42.88
C ASP A 601 -23.67 24.44 -42.98
N ARG A 602 -23.45 23.16 -42.68
CA ARG A 602 -24.50 22.14 -42.70
C ARG A 602 -25.46 22.26 -41.51
N ILE A 603 -24.94 22.61 -40.34
CA ILE A 603 -25.74 22.83 -39.12
C ILE A 603 -26.53 24.13 -39.22
N ASP A 604 -25.92 25.18 -39.76
CA ASP A 604 -26.60 26.46 -40.01
C ASP A 604 -27.76 26.26 -41.00
N LYS A 605 -27.55 25.46 -42.06
CA LYS A 605 -28.61 25.07 -43.01
C LYS A 605 -29.74 24.24 -42.39
N SER A 606 -29.49 23.50 -41.31
CA SER A 606 -30.53 22.72 -40.63
C SER A 606 -31.25 23.51 -39.54
N GLY A 607 -30.84 24.77 -39.28
CA GLY A 607 -31.46 25.64 -38.26
C GLY A 607 -31.25 25.14 -36.82
N LYS A 608 -30.33 24.20 -36.60
CA LYS A 608 -30.02 23.65 -35.29
C LYS A 608 -28.97 24.50 -34.59
N GLN A 609 -29.02 24.57 -33.26
CA GLN A 609 -28.01 25.21 -32.44
C GLN A 609 -26.69 24.45 -32.53
N TYR A 610 -25.61 25.15 -32.89
CA TYR A 610 -24.29 24.56 -33.02
C TYR A 610 -23.58 24.43 -31.67
N LEU A 611 -23.29 23.20 -31.23
CA LEU A 611 -22.42 22.90 -30.10
C LEU A 611 -21.15 22.23 -30.58
N LYS A 612 -20.01 22.91 -30.44
CA LYS A 612 -18.69 22.31 -30.69
C LYS A 612 -18.18 21.62 -29.43
N PHE A 613 -17.90 20.31 -29.53
CA PHE A 613 -17.41 19.47 -28.45
C PHE A 613 -16.04 18.87 -28.80
N PRO A 614 -14.93 19.55 -28.46
CA PRO A 614 -13.59 19.07 -28.78
C PRO A 614 -13.12 17.98 -27.81
N ILE A 615 -12.49 16.94 -28.37
CA ILE A 615 -11.87 15.81 -27.68
C ILE A 615 -10.42 15.68 -28.15
N SER A 616 -9.45 15.81 -27.24
CA SER A 616 -8.02 15.72 -27.53
C SER A 616 -7.23 15.30 -26.30
N GLY A 617 -6.09 14.63 -26.49
CA GLY A 617 -5.17 14.24 -25.43
C GLY A 617 -5.57 12.95 -24.72
N HIS A 618 -5.38 12.92 -23.41
CA HIS A 618 -5.81 11.82 -22.55
C HIS A 618 -7.33 11.91 -22.32
N ILE A 619 -8.03 10.80 -22.53
CA ILE A 619 -9.48 10.73 -22.33
C ILE A 619 -9.76 10.17 -20.93
N ASP A 620 -10.68 10.81 -20.22
CA ASP A 620 -11.28 10.30 -18.99
C ASP A 620 -12.81 10.37 -19.17
N LEU A 621 -13.45 9.20 -19.25
CA LEU A 621 -14.86 9.07 -19.61
C LEU A 621 -15.78 9.83 -18.65
N GLU A 622 -15.48 9.84 -17.34
CA GLU A 622 -16.27 10.55 -16.33
C GLU A 622 -16.20 12.08 -16.53
N THR A 623 -15.00 12.62 -16.72
CA THR A 623 -14.79 14.06 -16.98
C THR A 623 -15.47 14.47 -18.28
N LEU A 624 -15.36 13.64 -19.31
CA LEU A 624 -15.92 13.92 -20.63
C LEU A 624 -17.46 13.86 -20.62
N THR A 625 -18.02 12.94 -19.85
CA THR A 625 -19.47 12.87 -19.55
C THR A 625 -19.91 14.13 -18.79
N GLY A 626 -19.23 14.50 -17.71
CA GLY A 626 -19.56 15.72 -16.95
C GLY A 626 -19.56 16.97 -17.82
N ARG A 627 -18.57 17.11 -18.71
CA ARG A 627 -18.51 18.20 -19.71
C ARG A 627 -19.71 18.20 -20.64
N LEU A 628 -20.07 17.05 -21.21
CA LEU A 628 -21.20 16.97 -22.13
C LEU A 628 -22.53 17.26 -21.43
N HIS A 629 -22.73 16.72 -20.23
CA HIS A 629 -23.93 16.97 -19.40
C HIS A 629 -24.09 18.46 -19.06
N HIS A 630 -22.98 19.15 -18.74
CA HIS A 630 -23.00 20.59 -18.49
C HIS A 630 -23.50 21.39 -19.70
N TYR A 631 -23.03 21.04 -20.90
CA TYR A 631 -23.46 21.71 -22.13
C TYR A 631 -24.92 21.40 -22.50
N THR A 632 -25.37 20.16 -22.32
CA THR A 632 -26.75 19.78 -22.65
C THR A 632 -27.76 20.44 -21.71
N ASN A 633 -27.40 20.64 -20.44
CA ASN A 633 -28.29 21.27 -19.46
C ASN A 633 -28.43 22.78 -19.62
N GLN A 634 -27.46 23.45 -20.26
CA GLN A 634 -27.53 24.87 -20.55
C GLN A 634 -28.40 25.19 -21.77
N SER A 635 -28.68 24.20 -22.62
CA SER A 635 -29.49 24.41 -23.81
C SER A 635 -30.99 24.30 -23.49
N LEU A 636 -31.75 25.36 -23.76
CA LEU A 636 -33.18 25.49 -23.48
C LEU A 636 -34.06 24.47 -24.23
N SER A 637 -33.52 23.73 -25.20
CA SER A 637 -34.21 22.65 -25.90
C SER A 637 -33.23 21.62 -26.47
N ALA A 638 -33.06 20.50 -25.78
CA ALA A 638 -32.20 19.39 -26.21
C ALA A 638 -32.53 18.84 -27.61
N SER A 639 -33.76 19.06 -28.10
CA SER A 639 -34.24 18.65 -29.43
C SER A 639 -33.80 19.56 -30.59
N ASN A 640 -33.22 20.73 -30.33
CA ASN A 640 -32.74 21.63 -31.39
C ASN A 640 -31.20 21.77 -31.43
N LEU A 641 -30.47 20.79 -30.90
CA LEU A 641 -29.02 20.84 -30.78
C LEU A 641 -28.33 19.99 -31.85
N ALA A 642 -27.26 20.52 -32.46
CA ALA A 642 -26.35 19.76 -33.29
C ALA A 642 -24.96 19.72 -32.64
N ILE A 643 -24.53 18.53 -32.24
CA ILE A 643 -23.27 18.31 -31.54
C ILE A 643 -22.18 17.97 -32.55
N HIS A 644 -21.22 18.86 -32.72
CA HIS A 644 -20.01 18.63 -33.48
C HIS A 644 -18.91 18.08 -32.56
N ILE A 645 -18.74 16.76 -32.59
CA ILE A 645 -17.64 16.08 -31.90
C ILE A 645 -16.36 16.25 -32.73
N ASP A 646 -15.47 17.14 -32.27
CA ASP A 646 -14.21 17.47 -32.94
C ASP A 646 -13.08 16.65 -32.31
N ILE A 647 -12.64 15.59 -33.01
CA ILE A 647 -11.64 14.65 -32.51
C ILE A 647 -10.24 15.09 -32.99
N GLY A 648 -9.41 15.53 -32.04
CA GLY A 648 -8.00 15.85 -32.24
C GLY A 648 -7.08 14.64 -32.09
N ILE A 649 -5.83 14.89 -31.69
CA ILE A 649 -4.86 13.83 -31.40
C ILE A 649 -5.24 13.16 -30.08
N ILE A 650 -5.42 11.84 -30.08
CA ILE A 650 -5.83 11.04 -28.92
C ILE A 650 -4.69 10.14 -28.47
N LEU A 651 -4.47 10.06 -27.15
CA LEU A 651 -3.47 9.18 -26.55
C LEU A 651 -4.02 7.78 -26.24
N ASP A 652 -5.29 7.69 -25.84
CA ASP A 652 -5.98 6.43 -25.52
C ASP A 652 -7.17 6.22 -26.48
N ILE A 653 -6.95 5.38 -27.49
CA ILE A 653 -7.95 5.07 -28.52
C ILE A 653 -9.08 4.19 -27.97
N SER A 654 -8.81 3.38 -26.93
CA SER A 654 -9.78 2.41 -26.40
C SER A 654 -10.97 3.10 -25.72
N GLN A 655 -10.71 4.11 -24.88
CA GLN A 655 -11.75 4.91 -24.23
C GLN A 655 -12.51 5.76 -25.25
N LEU A 656 -11.83 6.25 -26.29
CA LEU A 656 -12.52 6.96 -27.37
C LEU A 656 -13.53 6.06 -28.07
N HIS A 657 -13.13 4.83 -28.42
CA HIS A 657 -14.03 3.86 -29.05
C HIS A 657 -15.25 3.59 -28.17
N GLU A 658 -15.05 3.42 -26.86
CA GLU A 658 -16.13 3.23 -25.89
C GLU A 658 -17.15 4.36 -25.93
N PHE A 659 -16.64 5.58 -25.76
CA PHE A 659 -17.44 6.78 -25.80
C PHE A 659 -18.20 6.94 -27.12
N LEU A 660 -17.52 6.69 -28.25
CA LEU A 660 -18.11 6.86 -29.57
C LEU A 660 -19.22 5.86 -29.84
N TYR A 661 -19.07 4.56 -29.53
CA TYR A 661 -20.17 3.63 -29.76
C TYR A 661 -21.35 3.89 -28.80
N CYS A 662 -21.08 4.33 -27.57
CA CYS A 662 -22.11 4.77 -26.62
C CYS A 662 -22.95 5.92 -27.18
N ILE A 663 -22.28 6.97 -27.68
CA ILE A 663 -22.97 8.13 -28.26
C ILE A 663 -23.64 7.80 -29.59
N LEU A 664 -22.91 7.18 -30.52
CA LEU A 664 -23.37 7.03 -31.89
C LEU A 664 -24.43 5.94 -32.03
N LEU A 665 -24.31 4.84 -31.28
CA LEU A 665 -25.25 3.72 -31.38
C LEU A 665 -26.41 3.85 -30.40
N PHE A 666 -26.11 4.15 -29.14
CA PHE A 666 -27.12 4.12 -28.08
C PHE A 666 -27.66 5.48 -27.71
N ARG A 667 -26.90 6.56 -28.00
CA ARG A 667 -27.23 7.95 -27.63
C ARG A 667 -27.48 8.14 -26.14
N SER A 668 -27.01 7.20 -25.33
CA SER A 668 -27.23 7.17 -23.90
C SER A 668 -26.10 6.39 -23.24
N PHE A 669 -25.65 6.84 -22.07
CA PHE A 669 -24.57 6.23 -21.31
C PHE A 669 -24.51 6.79 -19.89
N CYS A 670 -23.87 6.04 -18.99
CA CYS A 670 -23.69 6.40 -17.59
C CYS A 670 -22.25 6.10 -17.19
N TYR A 671 -21.48 7.15 -16.89
CA TYR A 671 -20.10 7.04 -16.40
C TYR A 671 -19.98 7.78 -15.06
N GLY A 672 -19.39 7.11 -14.07
CA GLY A 672 -19.38 7.59 -12.69
C GLY A 672 -20.82 7.77 -12.18
N LEU A 673 -21.12 8.97 -11.66
CA LEU A 673 -22.46 9.31 -11.16
C LEU A 673 -23.35 10.02 -12.19
N VAL A 674 -22.83 10.34 -13.39
CA VAL A 674 -23.54 11.15 -14.38
C VAL A 674 -24.06 10.26 -15.51
N ALA A 675 -25.35 10.38 -15.81
CA ALA A 675 -25.95 9.81 -16.99
C ALA A 675 -26.23 10.89 -18.03
N ILE A 676 -26.17 10.51 -19.30
CA ILE A 676 -26.55 11.34 -20.42
C ILE A 676 -27.45 10.53 -21.32
N ASN A 677 -28.48 11.19 -21.83
CA ASN A 677 -29.32 10.70 -22.91
C ASN A 677 -29.53 11.83 -23.92
N LEU A 678 -29.11 11.62 -25.16
CA LEU A 678 -29.26 12.55 -26.26
C LEU A 678 -30.53 12.17 -27.05
N PRO A 679 -31.51 13.09 -27.22
CA PRO A 679 -32.74 12.82 -27.94
C PRO A 679 -32.49 12.49 -29.42
N VAL A 680 -33.46 11.82 -30.05
CA VAL A 680 -33.29 11.31 -31.42
C VAL A 680 -33.54 12.38 -32.49
N ASP A 681 -34.36 13.39 -32.17
CA ASP A 681 -34.96 14.34 -33.13
C ASP A 681 -34.05 15.53 -33.51
#